data_AF-A0A495ZRC8-F1
#
_entry.id   AF-A0A495ZRC8-F1
#
_cell.length_a   1.000
_cell.length_b   1.000
_cell.length_c   1.000
_cell.angle_alpha   90.00
_cell.angle_beta   90.00
_cell.angle_gamma   90.00
#
_symmetry.space_group_name_H-M   'P 1'
#
loop_
_entity.id
_entity.type
_entity.pdbx_description
1 polymer ?
#
loop_
_entity_poly.entity_id
_entity_poly.type
_entity_poly.pdbx_seq_one_letter_code
_entity_poly.pdbx_strand_id
1 'polypeptide(L)'
;MATKDNSTDFWYTLLDSLYNYGLARGELKEIDAETQENLLAYFKTKVEVGVSDGQTALPPGLHDYFWRFSEEMLPKLRVLAESVLETDPDNDTATALLAMIAFTCRDSEYQSLLEEAVALVPKDPCLNLFVIDQYRKNHGSGGISTQEKVLIALENLFEWAKRQDDTPYYRDAKFAYQRHRITPYAVYQRLKAFKAGYETPDRIEQFGTLIEELNTLIKRCRALLPEAQAAFEKKLLQESANACGLGNGTPENIDFWDTYLDSLEDRGLSKPWWELTPKVQKQLLDYFKARIEAGVVDGKTTLPPQLPEYVSRFPEAMHLELREFSEEVLEKQPDNGAAAKILAIIVWEDKRSFSGERDRDLLFLEQAMTLVPNDAESCFLALSHYRESLDPLFELTLTALERLFESAKQQDESESYQWLAKLYKDVGRTPCYIYRNLMKNPEENAKLLARCKPLIVEAQHAFQQRLAQEPDDWYALRGLGDIYEALGDTEFAEKYPWTGHSEIEVVWDQKAWTGRKLPDFSAVAFDGTPVSFSDYRGKMVLLNFCAKWCGFCAPEMPHIKEAYARYHKDGFDVIGVSLDESEAELREFIEEHNTPWLQIFDGKGWESELARYFGINSVPSQWLIDRDGKILSISTRSEQLGQLMKWTELTRVGKAVPDFSAVSVDGEPVSLSAHGGKVVLLYFWWTSDYCEAELKCVDMVYQKYHAKGFEVISINVTGWSNEEAFRNYIREKGYPGQHIYDDGGRQGPLVQQFGLVIERLASVVKLPAVVLIDTDGKVIEARSGKVHSPEIWATRLEKLVAAHLSR
;
A
#
# COMPACT_ATOMS: atom_id res chain seq x y z
N MET A 1 -17.89 -14.07 -13.33
CA MET A 1 -17.88 -14.98 -14.50
C MET A 1 -18.78 -14.54 -15.66
N ALA A 2 -19.74 -13.61 -15.54
CA ALA A 2 -20.63 -13.25 -16.65
C ALA A 2 -20.38 -11.91 -17.36
N THR A 3 -19.55 -10.97 -16.86
CA THR A 3 -19.38 -9.66 -17.53
C THR A 3 -18.03 -9.03 -17.18
N LYS A 4 -17.24 -8.65 -18.20
CA LYS A 4 -15.85 -8.09 -18.23
C LYS A 4 -14.74 -9.17 -18.18
N ASP A 5 -13.74 -9.28 -19.07
CA ASP A 5 -13.36 -8.58 -20.30
C ASP A 5 -12.18 -9.36 -20.98
N ASN A 6 -12.15 -9.44 -22.31
CA ASN A 6 -10.96 -9.40 -23.20
C ASN A 6 -9.76 -10.39 -23.17
N SER A 7 -9.83 -11.65 -22.70
CA SER A 7 -8.77 -12.64 -23.03
C SER A 7 -9.12 -13.49 -24.26
N THR A 8 -8.12 -13.95 -25.02
CA THR A 8 -8.33 -14.81 -26.21
C THR A 8 -8.92 -16.18 -25.89
N ASP A 9 -8.89 -16.63 -24.63
CA ASP A 9 -9.07 -18.05 -24.30
C ASP A 9 -9.77 -18.27 -22.95
N PHE A 10 -10.84 -19.07 -22.94
CA PHE A 10 -11.60 -19.38 -21.73
C PHE A 10 -10.73 -19.95 -20.61
N TRP A 11 -9.87 -20.92 -20.93
CA TRP A 11 -9.04 -21.59 -19.93
C TRP A 11 -7.96 -20.67 -19.36
N TYR A 12 -7.43 -19.76 -20.18
CA TYR A 12 -6.53 -18.73 -19.70
C TYR A 12 -7.24 -17.68 -18.84
N THR A 13 -8.42 -17.19 -19.27
CA THR A 13 -9.25 -16.27 -18.46
C THR A 13 -9.57 -16.86 -17.10
N LEU A 14 -9.85 -18.16 -17.05
CA LEU A 14 -10.08 -18.88 -15.80
C LEU A 14 -8.83 -18.84 -14.91
N LEU A 15 -7.65 -19.15 -15.45
CA LEU A 15 -6.38 -19.11 -14.71
C LEU A 15 -6.03 -17.70 -14.20
N ASP A 16 -6.18 -16.68 -15.06
CA ASP A 16 -5.96 -15.27 -14.69
C ASP A 16 -6.96 -14.80 -13.63
N SER A 17 -8.24 -15.16 -13.77
CA SER A 17 -9.27 -14.89 -12.77
C SER A 17 -8.89 -15.49 -11.42
N LEU A 18 -8.57 -16.79 -11.38
CA LEU A 18 -8.19 -17.48 -10.14
C LEU A 18 -6.98 -16.83 -9.45
N TYR A 19 -6.06 -16.25 -10.21
CA TYR A 19 -4.95 -15.47 -9.67
C TYR A 19 -5.42 -14.14 -9.07
N ASN A 20 -6.19 -13.34 -9.82
CA ASN A 20 -6.59 -11.99 -9.43
C ASN A 20 -7.60 -11.97 -8.27
N TYR A 21 -8.37 -13.05 -8.08
CA TYR A 21 -9.24 -13.22 -6.91
C TYR A 21 -8.50 -13.65 -5.63
N GLY A 22 -7.17 -13.68 -5.62
CA GLY A 22 -6.40 -13.77 -4.38
C GLY A 22 -6.45 -15.13 -3.67
N LEU A 23 -6.89 -16.20 -4.35
CA LEU A 23 -6.83 -17.56 -3.80
C LEU A 23 -5.39 -17.86 -3.40
N ALA A 24 -5.15 -18.10 -2.12
CA ALA A 24 -3.80 -18.28 -1.59
C ALA A 24 -3.21 -19.63 -2.01
N ARG A 25 -1.88 -19.77 -1.82
CA ARG A 25 -1.15 -21.04 -1.94
C ARG A 25 -1.88 -22.14 -1.17
N GLY A 26 -2.37 -23.17 -1.87
CA GLY A 26 -3.11 -24.29 -1.27
C GLY A 26 -4.62 -24.12 -1.07
N GLU A 27 -5.24 -23.01 -1.53
CA GLU A 27 -6.71 -22.85 -1.51
C GLU A 27 -7.41 -23.47 -2.74
N LEU A 28 -6.67 -23.75 -3.82
CA LEU A 28 -7.06 -24.78 -4.79
C LEU A 28 -6.69 -26.15 -4.20
N LYS A 29 -7.40 -26.56 -3.14
CA LYS A 29 -7.39 -27.97 -2.73
C LYS A 29 -8.06 -28.74 -3.86
N GLU A 30 -7.20 -29.29 -4.73
CA GLU A 30 -7.54 -30.13 -5.87
C GLU A 30 -8.48 -29.42 -6.87
N ILE A 31 -7.89 -28.90 -7.96
CA ILE A 31 -8.63 -28.80 -9.21
C ILE A 31 -9.22 -30.19 -9.45
N ASP A 32 -10.54 -30.29 -9.59
CA ASP A 32 -11.20 -31.58 -9.79
C ASP A 32 -10.65 -32.26 -11.06
N ALA A 33 -10.73 -33.59 -11.10
CA ALA A 33 -10.12 -34.37 -12.17
C ALA A 33 -10.60 -33.94 -13.57
N GLU A 34 -11.86 -33.56 -13.72
CA GLU A 34 -12.44 -33.09 -14.99
C GLU A 34 -11.80 -31.75 -15.41
N THR A 35 -11.66 -30.81 -14.48
CA THR A 35 -10.98 -29.54 -14.76
C THR A 35 -9.49 -29.74 -15.05
N GLN A 36 -8.80 -30.68 -14.39
CA GLN A 36 -7.41 -31.03 -14.72
C GLN A 36 -7.28 -31.62 -16.13
N GLU A 37 -8.18 -32.54 -16.52
CA GLU A 37 -8.19 -33.14 -17.86
C GLU A 37 -8.46 -32.10 -18.94
N ASN A 38 -9.39 -31.18 -18.69
CA ASN A 38 -9.68 -30.10 -19.61
C ASN A 38 -8.50 -29.13 -19.76
N LEU A 39 -7.80 -28.80 -18.68
CA LEU A 39 -6.56 -28.01 -18.74
C LEU A 39 -5.46 -28.76 -19.50
N LEU A 40 -5.33 -30.07 -19.31
CA LEU A 40 -4.36 -30.87 -20.07
C LEU A 40 -4.67 -30.88 -21.57
N ALA A 41 -5.95 -31.06 -21.94
CA ALA A 41 -6.41 -31.00 -23.33
C ALA A 41 -6.18 -29.62 -23.95
N TYR A 42 -6.39 -28.57 -23.16
CA TYR A 42 -6.09 -27.20 -23.52
C TYR A 42 -4.61 -27.02 -23.87
N PHE A 43 -3.69 -27.37 -22.96
CA PHE A 43 -2.25 -27.25 -23.21
C PHE A 43 -1.78 -28.11 -24.37
N LYS A 44 -2.34 -29.32 -24.52
CA LYS A 44 -2.07 -30.18 -25.66
C LYS A 44 -2.40 -29.47 -26.97
N THR A 45 -3.58 -28.84 -27.04
CA THR A 45 -3.99 -28.08 -28.23
C THR A 45 -3.01 -26.94 -28.52
N LYS A 46 -2.56 -26.20 -27.50
CA LYS A 46 -1.59 -25.09 -27.71
C LYS A 46 -0.24 -25.59 -28.19
N VAL A 47 0.27 -26.68 -27.61
CA VAL A 47 1.53 -27.29 -28.03
C VAL A 47 1.44 -27.84 -29.47
N GLU A 48 0.31 -28.44 -29.85
CA GLU A 48 0.08 -28.94 -31.21
C GLU A 48 -0.07 -27.83 -32.26
N VAL A 49 -0.61 -26.65 -31.88
CA VAL A 49 -0.64 -25.48 -32.76
C VAL A 49 0.77 -24.96 -33.04
N GLY A 50 1.70 -25.13 -32.10
CA GLY A 50 3.10 -24.74 -32.25
C GLY A 50 3.29 -23.23 -32.41
N VAL A 51 4.24 -22.84 -33.28
CA VAL A 51 4.58 -21.44 -33.54
C VAL A 51 3.91 -20.94 -34.82
N SER A 52 3.26 -19.77 -34.73
CA SER A 52 2.68 -19.05 -35.86
C SER A 52 3.16 -17.60 -35.84
N ASP A 53 3.63 -17.08 -36.99
CA ASP A 53 4.19 -15.73 -37.11
C ASP A 53 5.26 -15.37 -36.05
N GLY A 54 6.08 -16.36 -35.69
CA GLY A 54 7.15 -16.22 -34.69
C GLY A 54 6.64 -16.04 -33.27
N GLN A 55 5.45 -16.56 -32.95
CA GLN A 55 4.82 -16.56 -31.63
C GLN A 55 4.31 -17.96 -31.31
N THR A 56 4.51 -18.41 -30.09
CA THR A 56 3.89 -19.62 -29.56
C THR A 56 2.39 -19.40 -29.41
N ALA A 57 1.62 -20.48 -29.45
CA ALA A 57 0.20 -20.42 -29.11
C ALA A 57 -0.07 -20.24 -27.60
N LEU A 58 0.98 -20.14 -26.77
CA LEU A 58 0.84 -19.98 -25.33
C LEU A 58 0.35 -18.57 -24.98
N PRO A 59 -0.54 -18.45 -23.99
CA PRO A 59 -0.98 -17.14 -23.51
C PRO A 59 0.17 -16.31 -22.93
N PRO A 60 0.17 -14.98 -23.10
CA PRO A 60 1.15 -14.11 -22.47
C PRO A 60 1.04 -14.21 -20.95
N GLY A 61 2.17 -14.16 -20.24
CA GLY A 61 2.17 -14.21 -18.77
C GLY A 61 1.83 -15.59 -18.16
N LEU A 62 1.74 -16.66 -18.97
CA LEU A 62 1.40 -18.01 -18.48
C LEU A 62 2.31 -18.50 -17.33
N HIS A 63 3.57 -18.09 -17.33
CA HIS A 63 4.55 -18.45 -16.30
C HIS A 63 4.15 -18.00 -14.87
N ASP A 64 3.32 -16.97 -14.73
CA ASP A 64 2.83 -16.48 -13.44
C ASP A 64 1.88 -17.46 -12.74
N TYR A 65 1.41 -18.50 -13.43
CA TYR A 65 0.38 -19.41 -12.93
C TYR A 65 0.91 -20.79 -12.52
N PHE A 66 2.03 -21.26 -13.06
CA PHE A 66 2.50 -22.63 -12.83
C PHE A 66 2.74 -22.97 -11.36
N TRP A 67 3.15 -22.02 -10.52
CA TRP A 67 3.35 -22.25 -9.08
C TRP A 67 2.04 -22.58 -8.32
N ARG A 68 0.87 -22.36 -8.95
CA ARG A 68 -0.45 -22.69 -8.40
C ARG A 68 -0.97 -24.06 -8.84
N PHE A 69 -0.33 -24.70 -9.83
CA PHE A 69 -0.72 -26.04 -10.24
C PHE A 69 -0.40 -27.05 -9.15
N SER A 70 -1.28 -28.04 -9.00
CA SER A 70 -1.12 -29.10 -8.00
C SER A 70 0.13 -29.92 -8.26
N GLU A 71 0.60 -30.62 -7.22
CA GLU A 71 1.70 -31.60 -7.35
C GLU A 71 1.36 -32.72 -8.36
N GLU A 72 0.08 -32.92 -8.70
CA GLU A 72 -0.37 -33.87 -9.72
C GLU A 72 -0.38 -33.30 -11.14
N MET A 73 -0.63 -32.00 -11.32
CA MET A 73 -0.82 -31.39 -12.64
C MET A 73 0.50 -31.05 -13.33
N LEU A 74 1.49 -30.55 -12.60
CA LEU A 74 2.80 -30.22 -13.17
C LEU A 74 3.51 -31.43 -13.82
N PRO A 75 3.54 -32.63 -13.20
CA PRO A 75 4.07 -33.82 -13.86
C PRO A 75 3.32 -34.20 -15.15
N LYS A 76 1.98 -34.07 -15.18
CA LYS A 76 1.19 -34.37 -16.40
C LYS A 76 1.53 -33.42 -17.55
N LEU A 77 1.73 -32.13 -17.27
CA LEU A 77 2.15 -31.15 -18.29
C LEU A 77 3.58 -31.38 -18.77
N ARG A 78 4.47 -31.79 -17.87
CA ARG A 78 5.85 -32.16 -18.22
C ARG A 78 5.85 -33.34 -19.19
N VAL A 79 5.15 -34.43 -18.83
CA VAL A 79 5.03 -35.62 -19.69
C VAL A 79 4.41 -35.27 -21.05
N LEU A 80 3.40 -34.40 -21.07
CA LEU A 80 2.82 -33.91 -22.32
C LEU A 80 3.88 -33.21 -23.19
N ALA A 81 4.62 -32.25 -22.65
CA ALA A 81 5.65 -31.51 -23.39
C ALA A 81 6.78 -32.44 -23.88
N GLU A 82 7.28 -33.32 -23.01
CA GLU A 82 8.32 -34.32 -23.33
C GLU A 82 7.85 -35.26 -24.44
N SER A 83 6.61 -35.76 -24.37
CA SER A 83 6.05 -36.66 -25.39
C SER A 83 5.93 -36.00 -26.77
N VAL A 84 5.67 -34.69 -26.81
CA VAL A 84 5.65 -33.96 -28.08
C VAL A 84 7.07 -33.82 -28.62
N LEU A 85 8.04 -33.46 -27.77
CA LEU A 85 9.44 -33.33 -28.17
C LEU A 85 10.08 -34.66 -28.61
N GLU A 86 9.61 -35.81 -28.11
CA GLU A 86 10.02 -37.12 -28.62
C GLU A 86 9.60 -37.34 -30.07
N THR A 87 8.44 -36.80 -30.47
CA THR A 87 7.89 -36.93 -31.83
C THR A 87 8.29 -35.79 -32.76
N ASP A 88 8.52 -34.61 -32.20
CA ASP A 88 8.84 -33.36 -32.88
C ASP A 88 9.86 -32.57 -32.04
N PRO A 89 11.16 -32.90 -32.13
CA PRO A 89 12.20 -32.29 -31.30
C PRO A 89 12.35 -30.77 -31.48
N ASP A 90 11.88 -30.24 -32.61
CA ASP A 90 11.94 -28.82 -32.93
C ASP A 90 10.64 -28.09 -32.54
N ASN A 91 9.80 -28.68 -31.68
CA ASN A 91 8.54 -28.06 -31.24
C ASN A 91 8.80 -26.95 -30.21
N ASP A 92 8.97 -25.72 -30.69
CA ASP A 92 9.34 -24.59 -29.84
C ASP A 92 8.32 -24.30 -28.72
N THR A 93 7.04 -24.60 -28.95
CA THR A 93 5.97 -24.38 -27.95
C THR A 93 6.07 -25.39 -26.82
N ALA A 94 6.40 -26.65 -27.12
CA ALA A 94 6.69 -27.66 -26.12
C ALA A 94 7.96 -27.31 -25.32
N THR A 95 9.03 -26.84 -25.99
CA THR A 95 10.27 -26.39 -25.34
C THR A 95 10.01 -25.20 -24.40
N ALA A 96 9.24 -24.20 -24.85
CA ALA A 96 8.83 -23.06 -24.03
C ALA A 96 8.04 -23.48 -22.78
N LEU A 97 7.06 -24.39 -22.95
CA LEU A 97 6.28 -24.93 -21.85
C LEU A 97 7.16 -25.69 -20.85
N LEU A 98 8.08 -26.53 -21.33
CA LEU A 98 8.99 -27.31 -20.50
C LEU A 98 9.94 -26.41 -19.69
N ALA A 99 10.47 -25.34 -20.29
CA ALA A 99 11.32 -24.36 -19.60
C ALA A 99 10.60 -23.68 -18.42
N MET A 100 9.33 -23.29 -18.60
CA MET A 100 8.52 -22.67 -17.54
C MET A 100 8.18 -23.65 -16.40
N ILE A 101 7.92 -24.93 -16.74
CA ILE A 101 7.69 -26.01 -15.76
C ILE A 101 8.97 -26.30 -14.98
N ALA A 102 10.11 -26.48 -15.67
CA ALA A 102 11.41 -26.76 -15.07
C ALA A 102 11.79 -25.67 -14.06
N PHE A 103 11.59 -24.40 -14.40
CA PHE A 103 11.80 -23.30 -13.47
C PHE A 103 10.91 -23.40 -12.22
N THR A 104 9.62 -23.67 -12.40
CA THR A 104 8.65 -23.79 -11.30
C THR A 104 9.03 -24.93 -10.35
N CYS A 105 9.49 -26.06 -10.91
CA CYS A 105 9.96 -27.22 -10.16
C CYS A 105 11.37 -27.04 -9.56
N ARG A 106 12.06 -25.92 -9.82
CA ARG A 106 13.46 -25.68 -9.43
C ARG A 106 14.43 -26.73 -9.97
N ASP A 107 14.14 -27.22 -11.17
CA ASP A 107 14.96 -28.17 -11.88
C ASP A 107 16.26 -27.49 -12.36
N SER A 108 17.41 -28.18 -12.35
CA SER A 108 18.68 -27.56 -12.77
C SER A 108 18.76 -27.24 -14.26
N GLU A 109 17.95 -27.91 -15.06
CA GLU A 109 17.95 -27.82 -16.53
C GLU A 109 17.15 -26.63 -17.08
N TYR A 110 16.45 -25.86 -16.22
CA TYR A 110 15.57 -24.79 -16.68
C TYR A 110 16.31 -23.69 -17.48
N GLN A 111 17.57 -23.41 -17.15
CA GLN A 111 18.33 -22.34 -17.82
C GLN A 111 18.68 -22.73 -19.25
N SER A 112 19.13 -23.97 -19.48
CA SER A 112 19.44 -24.46 -20.82
C SER A 112 18.17 -24.53 -21.68
N LEU A 113 17.06 -25.01 -21.11
CA LEU A 113 15.77 -25.09 -21.81
C LEU A 113 15.22 -23.70 -22.17
N LEU A 114 15.38 -22.72 -21.28
CA LEU A 114 14.96 -21.35 -21.54
C LEU A 114 15.81 -20.69 -22.62
N GLU A 115 17.12 -20.90 -22.61
CA GLU A 115 18.03 -20.39 -23.64
C GLU A 115 17.70 -20.98 -25.02
N GLU A 116 17.40 -22.27 -25.07
CA GLU A 116 16.95 -22.96 -26.27
C GLU A 116 15.61 -22.40 -26.77
N ALA A 117 14.59 -22.29 -25.91
CA ALA A 117 13.28 -21.76 -26.27
C ALA A 117 13.35 -20.31 -26.79
N VAL A 118 14.15 -19.45 -26.14
CA VAL A 118 14.34 -18.04 -26.57
C VAL A 118 15.12 -17.96 -27.88
N ALA A 119 16.07 -18.85 -28.14
CA ALA A 119 16.79 -18.89 -29.41
C ALA A 119 15.87 -19.25 -30.59
N LEU A 120 14.90 -20.13 -30.35
CA LEU A 120 13.94 -20.60 -31.34
C LEU A 120 12.88 -19.54 -31.67
N VAL A 121 12.28 -18.92 -30.63
CA VAL A 121 11.19 -17.94 -30.79
C VAL A 121 11.51 -16.62 -30.08
N PRO A 122 12.54 -15.88 -30.53
CA PRO A 122 13.09 -14.75 -29.77
C PRO A 122 12.10 -13.62 -29.53
N LYS A 123 11.07 -13.48 -30.39
CA LYS A 123 10.06 -12.40 -30.28
C LYS A 123 8.76 -12.84 -29.62
N ASP A 124 8.71 -14.06 -29.08
CA ASP A 124 7.53 -14.56 -28.40
C ASP A 124 7.25 -13.76 -27.11
N PRO A 125 6.07 -13.15 -26.96
CA PRO A 125 5.77 -12.33 -25.79
C PRO A 125 5.69 -13.15 -24.50
N CYS A 126 5.26 -14.41 -24.55
CA CYS A 126 5.18 -15.26 -23.35
C CYS A 126 6.58 -15.54 -22.77
N LEU A 127 7.54 -15.89 -23.61
CA LEU A 127 8.94 -16.14 -23.22
C LEU A 127 9.65 -14.87 -22.77
N ASN A 128 9.49 -13.75 -23.48
CA ASN A 128 10.11 -12.49 -23.08
C ASN A 128 9.55 -11.97 -21.76
N LEU A 129 8.23 -12.08 -21.53
CA LEU A 129 7.61 -11.77 -20.24
C LEU A 129 8.12 -12.71 -19.13
N PHE A 130 8.35 -13.99 -19.44
CA PHE A 130 8.93 -14.94 -18.48
C PHE A 130 10.33 -14.53 -18.05
N VAL A 131 11.22 -14.16 -18.99
CA VAL A 131 12.56 -13.64 -18.67
C VAL A 131 12.49 -12.38 -17.81
N ILE A 132 11.55 -11.48 -18.10
CA ILE A 132 11.31 -10.27 -17.33
C ILE A 132 10.86 -10.58 -15.90
N ASP A 133 9.93 -11.53 -15.73
CA ASP A 133 9.45 -11.94 -14.41
C ASP A 133 10.53 -12.65 -13.58
N GLN A 134 11.41 -13.44 -14.22
CA GLN A 134 12.58 -14.02 -13.55
C GLN A 134 13.48 -12.96 -12.95
N TYR A 135 13.79 -11.95 -13.75
CA TYR A 135 14.59 -10.83 -13.30
C TYR A 135 13.94 -10.11 -12.11
N ARG A 136 12.62 -9.89 -12.18
CA ARG A 136 11.84 -9.31 -11.08
C ARG A 136 11.90 -10.15 -9.81
N LYS A 137 11.64 -11.47 -9.90
CA LYS A 137 11.64 -12.40 -8.76
C LYS A 137 13.01 -12.51 -8.09
N ASN A 138 14.08 -12.37 -8.87
CA ASN A 138 15.44 -12.31 -8.37
C ASN A 138 15.86 -10.90 -7.90
N HIS A 139 14.92 -9.96 -7.80
CA HIS A 139 15.19 -8.56 -7.45
C HIS A 139 16.27 -7.89 -8.33
N GLY A 140 16.38 -8.31 -9.60
CA GLY A 140 17.42 -7.86 -10.52
C GLY A 140 18.85 -8.31 -10.16
N SER A 141 18.99 -9.27 -9.25
CA SER A 141 20.28 -9.90 -8.95
C SER A 141 20.80 -10.69 -10.15
N GLY A 142 22.12 -10.62 -10.37
CA GLY A 142 22.79 -11.22 -11.52
C GLY A 142 23.85 -10.29 -12.09
N GLY A 143 24.83 -10.86 -12.78
CA GLY A 143 25.91 -10.09 -13.41
C GLY A 143 25.46 -9.36 -14.68
N ILE A 144 26.41 -8.80 -15.41
CA ILE A 144 26.19 -8.04 -16.66
C ILE A 144 25.41 -8.86 -17.69
N SER A 145 25.74 -10.14 -17.85
CA SER A 145 25.02 -11.06 -18.74
C SER A 145 23.52 -11.16 -18.41
N THR A 146 23.13 -11.13 -17.13
CA THR A 146 21.71 -11.14 -16.74
C THR A 146 21.02 -9.85 -17.15
N GLN A 147 21.69 -8.70 -16.99
CA GLN A 147 21.15 -7.40 -17.40
C GLN A 147 20.93 -7.35 -18.91
N GLU A 148 21.89 -7.85 -19.68
CA GLU A 148 21.80 -7.93 -21.13
C GLU A 148 20.65 -8.84 -21.60
N LYS A 149 20.49 -10.03 -21.00
CA LYS A 149 19.38 -10.94 -21.33
C LYS A 149 18.00 -10.28 -21.16
N VAL A 150 17.82 -9.52 -20.09
CA VAL A 150 16.55 -8.82 -19.82
C VAL A 150 16.35 -7.64 -20.76
N LEU A 151 17.45 -6.96 -21.12
CA LEU A 151 17.41 -5.89 -22.11
C LEU A 151 16.97 -6.41 -23.48
N ILE A 152 17.53 -7.55 -23.92
CA ILE A 152 17.11 -8.25 -25.14
C ILE A 152 15.63 -8.65 -25.05
N ALA A 153 15.18 -9.13 -23.88
CA ALA A 153 13.79 -9.51 -23.71
C ALA A 153 12.83 -8.31 -23.85
N LEU A 154 13.21 -7.15 -23.31
CA LEU A 154 12.47 -5.89 -23.48
C LEU A 154 12.48 -5.43 -24.94
N GLU A 155 13.62 -5.47 -25.62
CA GLU A 155 13.76 -5.17 -27.06
C GLU A 155 12.79 -6.00 -27.90
N ASN A 156 12.82 -7.32 -27.71
CA ASN A 156 11.97 -8.26 -28.43
C ASN A 156 10.49 -8.02 -28.16
N LEU A 157 10.12 -7.81 -26.90
CA LEU A 157 8.74 -7.55 -26.50
C LEU A 157 8.20 -6.25 -27.12
N PHE A 158 8.99 -5.17 -27.09
CA PHE A 158 8.56 -3.89 -27.67
C PHE A 158 8.50 -3.93 -29.20
N GLU A 159 9.45 -4.59 -29.86
CA GLU A 159 9.38 -4.82 -31.30
C GLU A 159 8.15 -5.63 -31.70
N TRP A 160 7.82 -6.67 -30.95
CA TRP A 160 6.61 -7.45 -31.13
C TRP A 160 5.37 -6.57 -30.97
N ALA A 161 5.25 -5.85 -29.85
CA ALA A 161 4.10 -5.02 -29.51
C ALA A 161 3.83 -3.90 -30.53
N LYS A 162 4.89 -3.25 -31.05
CA LYS A 162 4.78 -2.22 -32.10
C LYS A 162 4.10 -2.74 -33.39
N ARG A 163 4.17 -4.05 -33.66
CA ARG A 163 3.60 -4.67 -34.87
C ARG A 163 2.19 -5.20 -34.65
N GLN A 164 1.71 -5.26 -33.41
CA GLN A 164 0.38 -5.79 -33.11
C GLN A 164 -0.71 -4.74 -33.34
N ASP A 165 -1.89 -5.24 -33.72
CA ASP A 165 -3.16 -4.53 -33.58
C ASP A 165 -3.68 -4.66 -32.14
N ASP A 166 -4.69 -3.88 -31.78
CA ASP A 166 -5.32 -3.85 -30.44
C ASP A 166 -6.19 -5.10 -30.18
N THR A 167 -5.59 -6.28 -30.30
CA THR A 167 -6.20 -7.59 -30.10
C THR A 167 -6.24 -7.95 -28.61
N PRO A 168 -7.12 -8.88 -28.18
CA PRO A 168 -7.11 -9.44 -26.83
C PRO A 168 -5.72 -9.92 -26.38
N TYR A 169 -5.00 -10.65 -27.24
CA TYR A 169 -3.66 -11.17 -26.96
C TYR A 169 -2.62 -10.05 -26.72
N TYR A 170 -2.68 -8.96 -27.50
CA TYR A 170 -1.86 -7.77 -27.28
C TYR A 170 -2.18 -7.09 -25.93
N ARG A 171 -3.46 -6.98 -25.57
CA ARG A 171 -3.90 -6.38 -24.30
C ARG A 171 -3.42 -7.21 -23.10
N ASP A 172 -3.51 -8.54 -23.19
CA ASP A 172 -3.03 -9.46 -22.15
C ASP A 172 -1.52 -9.32 -21.94
N ALA A 173 -0.73 -9.27 -23.01
CA ALA A 173 0.72 -9.05 -22.93
C ALA A 173 1.07 -7.67 -22.36
N LYS A 174 0.36 -6.61 -22.77
CA LYS A 174 0.51 -5.26 -22.22
C LYS A 174 0.22 -5.25 -20.72
N PHE A 175 -0.86 -5.90 -20.29
CA PHE A 175 -1.24 -5.98 -18.89
C PHE A 175 -0.18 -6.73 -18.05
N ALA A 176 0.29 -7.87 -18.54
CA ALA A 176 1.36 -8.64 -17.90
C ALA A 176 2.66 -7.83 -17.77
N TYR A 177 3.07 -7.12 -18.82
CA TYR A 177 4.23 -6.22 -18.78
C TYR A 177 4.07 -5.13 -17.70
N GLN A 178 2.93 -4.44 -17.68
CA GLN A 178 2.62 -3.40 -16.69
C GLN A 178 2.60 -3.94 -15.25
N ARG A 179 2.18 -5.19 -15.06
CA ARG A 179 2.19 -5.88 -13.77
C ARG A 179 3.59 -6.22 -13.28
N HIS A 180 4.50 -6.65 -14.16
CA HIS A 180 5.88 -6.99 -13.76
C HIS A 180 6.71 -5.76 -13.39
N ARG A 181 6.38 -4.58 -13.95
CA ARG A 181 7.03 -3.28 -13.64
C ARG A 181 8.54 -3.26 -13.88
N ILE A 182 9.07 -4.06 -14.80
CA ILE A 182 10.47 -3.98 -15.19
C ILE A 182 10.59 -3.11 -16.43
N THR A 183 11.22 -1.96 -16.29
CA THR A 183 11.44 -0.99 -17.37
C THR A 183 12.90 -1.00 -17.82
N PRO A 184 13.22 -0.49 -19.02
CA PRO A 184 14.61 -0.26 -19.42
C PRO A 184 15.38 0.60 -18.40
N TYR A 185 14.70 1.51 -17.72
CA TYR A 185 15.27 2.33 -16.65
C TYR A 185 15.71 1.50 -15.43
N ALA A 186 14.92 0.50 -15.03
CA ALA A 186 15.30 -0.39 -13.94
C ALA A 186 16.62 -1.15 -14.23
N VAL A 187 16.80 -1.62 -15.47
CA VAL A 187 18.03 -2.27 -15.93
C VAL A 187 19.20 -1.27 -16.01
N TYR A 188 18.92 -0.07 -16.51
CA TYR A 188 19.88 1.03 -16.55
C TYR A 188 20.50 1.33 -15.16
N GLN A 189 19.67 1.44 -14.11
CA GLN A 189 20.15 1.75 -12.76
C GLN A 189 21.13 0.69 -12.24
N ARG A 190 20.84 -0.59 -12.51
CA ARG A 190 21.73 -1.71 -12.16
C ARG A 190 23.07 -1.63 -12.90
N LEU A 191 23.04 -1.35 -14.20
CA LEU A 191 24.25 -1.21 -15.01
C LEU A 191 25.12 -0.03 -14.55
N LYS A 192 24.50 1.10 -14.19
CA LYS A 192 25.22 2.23 -13.59
C LYS A 192 25.87 1.88 -12.26
N ALA A 193 25.16 1.14 -11.41
CA ALA A 193 25.73 0.66 -10.14
C ALA A 193 26.93 -0.27 -10.35
N PHE A 194 26.89 -1.16 -11.35
CA PHE A 194 28.05 -1.96 -11.73
C PHE A 194 29.21 -1.07 -12.18
N LYS A 195 28.94 -0.13 -13.08
CA LYS A 195 29.95 0.77 -13.65
C LYS A 195 30.69 1.56 -12.56
N ALA A 196 29.96 2.15 -11.62
CA ALA A 196 30.55 2.89 -10.49
C ALA A 196 31.53 2.04 -9.66
N GLY A 197 31.33 0.72 -9.58
CA GLY A 197 32.25 -0.19 -8.90
C GLY A 197 33.61 -0.39 -9.60
N TYR A 198 33.73 -0.01 -10.86
CA TYR A 198 34.93 -0.17 -11.69
C TYR A 198 35.61 1.16 -12.07
N GLU A 199 34.96 2.31 -11.85
CA GLU A 199 35.45 3.64 -12.22
C GLU A 199 36.39 4.30 -11.19
N THR A 200 37.28 3.54 -10.55
CA THR A 200 38.39 4.14 -9.78
C THR A 200 39.63 4.26 -10.66
N PRO A 201 40.52 5.26 -10.46
CA PRO A 201 41.70 5.47 -11.33
C PRO A 201 42.53 4.21 -11.57
N ASP A 202 42.77 3.40 -10.52
CA ASP A 202 43.52 2.15 -10.60
C ASP A 202 42.77 1.01 -11.33
N ARG A 203 41.43 1.06 -11.35
CA ARG A 203 40.58 0.04 -11.97
C ARG A 203 40.22 0.36 -13.42
N ILE A 204 40.20 1.63 -13.81
CA ILE A 204 39.91 2.05 -15.19
C ILE A 204 40.92 1.44 -16.17
N GLU A 205 42.21 1.43 -15.81
CA GLU A 205 43.25 0.82 -16.63
C GLU A 205 43.09 -0.71 -16.74
N GLN A 206 42.58 -1.35 -15.68
CA GLN A 206 42.37 -2.80 -15.60
C GLN A 206 41.07 -3.29 -16.25
N PHE A 207 40.01 -2.47 -16.21
CA PHE A 207 38.64 -2.84 -16.60
C PHE A 207 38.08 -2.00 -17.75
N GLY A 208 38.93 -1.31 -18.51
CA GLY A 208 38.51 -0.41 -19.61
C GLY A 208 37.51 -1.03 -20.59
N THR A 209 37.74 -2.28 -21.02
CA THR A 209 36.82 -3.01 -21.92
C THR A 209 35.46 -3.30 -21.27
N LEU A 210 35.43 -3.63 -19.97
CA LEU A 210 34.20 -3.86 -19.22
C LEU A 210 33.39 -2.55 -19.07
N ILE A 211 34.09 -1.43 -18.86
CA ILE A 211 33.47 -0.10 -18.78
C ILE A 211 32.86 0.28 -20.14
N GLU A 212 33.52 -0.02 -21.25
CA GLU A 212 32.97 0.19 -22.61
C GLU A 212 31.73 -0.69 -22.87
N GLU A 213 31.73 -1.94 -22.42
CA GLU A 213 30.58 -2.85 -22.49
C GLU A 213 29.39 -2.29 -21.68
N LEU A 214 29.63 -1.88 -20.43
CA LEU A 214 28.63 -1.24 -19.58
C LEU A 214 28.07 0.05 -20.20
N ASN A 215 28.91 0.89 -20.79
CA ASN A 215 28.49 2.09 -21.52
C ASN A 215 27.58 1.75 -22.70
N THR A 216 27.90 0.68 -23.43
CA THR A 216 27.09 0.21 -24.57
C THR A 216 25.71 -0.25 -24.11
N LEU A 217 25.63 -1.04 -23.03
CA LEU A 217 24.37 -1.50 -22.45
C LEU A 217 23.54 -0.36 -21.87
N ILE A 218 24.18 0.60 -21.20
CA ILE A 218 23.52 1.83 -20.71
C ILE A 218 22.90 2.61 -21.87
N LYS A 219 23.64 2.78 -22.97
CA LYS A 219 23.14 3.46 -24.17
C LYS A 219 21.94 2.72 -24.79
N ARG A 220 21.96 1.40 -24.80
CA ARG A 220 20.83 0.57 -25.25
C ARG A 220 19.59 0.78 -24.37
N CYS A 221 19.74 0.83 -23.04
CA CYS A 221 18.62 1.12 -22.14
C CYS A 221 17.95 2.46 -22.45
N ARG A 222 18.74 3.51 -22.72
CA ARG A 222 18.22 4.83 -23.11
C ARG A 222 17.43 4.78 -24.41
N ALA A 223 17.96 4.09 -25.41
CA ALA A 223 17.31 3.96 -26.72
C ALA A 223 15.95 3.24 -26.64
N LEU A 224 15.79 2.34 -25.67
CA LEU A 224 14.57 1.56 -25.49
C LEU A 224 13.41 2.29 -24.82
N LEU A 225 13.67 3.38 -24.10
CA LEU A 225 12.61 4.11 -23.38
C LEU A 225 11.54 4.68 -24.34
N PRO A 226 11.91 5.38 -25.44
CA PRO A 226 10.94 5.78 -26.46
C PRO A 226 10.25 4.58 -27.14
N GLU A 227 10.94 3.44 -27.27
CA GLU A 227 10.38 2.24 -27.88
C GLU A 227 9.31 1.60 -27.00
N ALA A 228 9.54 1.54 -25.68
CA ALA A 228 8.59 1.07 -24.69
C ALA A 228 7.28 1.90 -24.75
N GLN A 229 7.44 3.21 -24.87
CA GLN A 229 6.32 4.15 -25.01
C GLN A 229 5.53 3.88 -26.29
N ALA A 230 6.23 3.81 -27.43
CA ALA A 230 5.60 3.56 -28.74
C ALA A 230 4.93 2.18 -28.82
N ALA A 231 5.48 1.18 -28.12
CA ALA A 231 4.98 -0.20 -28.12
C ALA A 231 3.61 -0.34 -27.45
N PHE A 232 3.36 0.38 -26.34
CA PHE A 232 2.16 0.16 -25.52
C PHE A 232 1.17 1.35 -25.45
N GLU A 233 1.49 2.50 -26.04
CA GLU A 233 0.62 3.71 -25.98
C GLU A 233 -0.11 4.04 -27.31
N LYS A 234 -0.08 3.13 -28.29
CA LYS A 234 -0.50 3.31 -29.71
C LYS A 234 -1.89 3.94 -29.98
N LYS A 235 -2.81 4.02 -28.99
CA LYS A 235 -4.20 4.49 -29.18
C LYS A 235 -4.53 5.83 -28.50
N LEU A 236 -3.83 6.23 -27.44
CA LEU A 236 -4.09 7.50 -26.73
C LEU A 236 -3.54 8.72 -27.47
N LEU A 237 -2.43 8.57 -28.19
CA LEU A 237 -1.72 9.67 -28.86
C LEU A 237 -2.47 10.24 -30.09
N GLN A 238 -3.35 9.46 -30.72
CA GLN A 238 -4.12 9.94 -31.87
C GLN A 238 -5.28 10.87 -31.47
N GLU A 239 -5.75 10.78 -30.23
CA GLU A 239 -6.82 11.63 -29.70
C GLU A 239 -6.26 12.86 -28.95
N SER A 240 -5.06 12.77 -28.34
CA SER A 240 -4.43 13.88 -27.60
C SER A 240 -3.67 14.90 -28.45
N ALA A 241 -3.26 14.54 -29.67
CA ALA A 241 -2.44 15.40 -30.54
C ALA A 241 -3.13 16.72 -30.97
N ASN A 242 -4.45 16.83 -30.82
CA ASN A 242 -5.22 18.01 -31.20
C ASN A 242 -5.40 19.06 -30.07
N ALA A 243 -4.89 18.81 -28.84
CA ALA A 243 -5.23 19.64 -27.68
C ALA A 243 -4.17 20.66 -27.22
N CYS A 244 -2.90 20.55 -27.61
CA CYS A 244 -1.83 21.32 -26.93
C CYS A 244 -1.44 22.68 -27.54
N GLY A 245 -2.06 23.13 -28.64
CA GLY A 245 -2.14 24.55 -29.04
C GLY A 245 -0.97 25.51 -28.75
N LEU A 246 0.29 25.10 -28.87
CA LEU A 246 1.45 25.96 -28.53
C LEU A 246 2.51 25.91 -29.62
N GLY A 247 2.79 27.10 -30.18
CA GLY A 247 3.78 27.34 -31.22
C GLY A 247 5.13 27.87 -30.69
N ASN A 248 6.15 27.79 -31.55
CA ASN A 248 7.41 28.56 -31.64
C ASN A 248 8.23 28.97 -30.38
N GLY A 249 8.03 28.39 -29.19
CA GLY A 249 8.95 28.60 -28.05
C GLY A 249 10.37 28.06 -28.32
N THR A 250 11.41 28.78 -27.92
CA THR A 250 12.81 28.31 -27.91
C THR A 250 13.28 28.01 -26.47
N PRO A 251 14.29 27.15 -26.26
CA PRO A 251 14.80 26.84 -24.91
C PRO A 251 15.30 28.06 -24.13
N GLU A 252 15.68 29.15 -24.82
CA GLU A 252 16.20 30.36 -24.16
C GLU A 252 15.11 31.28 -23.59
N ASN A 253 13.83 31.06 -23.92
CA ASN A 253 12.73 31.92 -23.46
C ASN A 253 12.16 31.42 -22.12
N ILE A 254 12.79 31.85 -21.02
CA ILE A 254 12.43 31.51 -19.64
C ILE A 254 10.94 31.77 -19.35
N ASP A 255 10.44 32.97 -19.66
CA ASP A 255 9.07 33.38 -19.36
C ASP A 255 8.03 32.49 -20.05
N PHE A 256 8.35 31.98 -21.24
CA PHE A 256 7.49 31.05 -21.96
C PHE A 256 7.37 29.69 -21.25
N TRP A 257 8.47 29.14 -20.75
CA TRP A 257 8.48 27.84 -20.09
C TRP A 257 7.85 27.87 -18.72
N ASP A 258 8.06 28.93 -17.94
CA ASP A 258 7.40 29.10 -16.65
C ASP A 258 5.87 29.24 -16.85
N THR A 259 5.43 30.07 -17.81
CA THR A 259 4.01 30.18 -18.18
C THR A 259 3.41 28.85 -18.65
N TYR A 260 4.19 28.06 -19.39
CA TYR A 260 3.74 26.76 -19.87
C TYR A 260 3.55 25.77 -18.73
N LEU A 261 4.50 25.69 -17.79
CA LEU A 261 4.45 24.81 -16.64
C LEU A 261 3.27 25.16 -15.71
N ASP A 262 3.03 26.45 -15.48
CA ASP A 262 1.85 26.94 -14.74
C ASP A 262 0.55 26.51 -15.42
N SER A 263 0.48 26.62 -16.76
CA SER A 263 -0.72 26.21 -17.50
C SER A 263 -1.03 24.71 -17.43
N LEU A 264 -0.03 23.87 -17.12
CA LEU A 264 -0.25 22.45 -16.88
C LEU A 264 -0.92 22.21 -15.53
N GLU A 265 -0.67 23.06 -14.53
CA GLU A 265 -1.31 23.01 -13.22
C GLU A 265 -2.79 23.37 -13.30
N ASP A 266 -3.11 24.47 -13.98
CA ASP A 266 -4.49 24.96 -14.16
C ASP A 266 -5.43 23.97 -14.84
N ARG A 267 -4.88 23.04 -15.63
CA ARG A 267 -5.67 22.02 -16.34
C ARG A 267 -6.12 20.86 -15.44
N GLY A 268 -5.64 20.76 -14.20
CA GLY A 268 -6.13 19.78 -13.22
C GLY A 268 -5.92 18.31 -13.61
N LEU A 269 -5.11 18.02 -14.62
CA LEU A 269 -4.88 16.67 -15.10
C LEU A 269 -3.86 15.98 -14.20
N SER A 270 -4.31 14.99 -13.45
CA SER A 270 -3.47 14.33 -12.45
C SER A 270 -2.25 13.61 -13.05
N LYS A 271 -2.30 13.18 -14.32
CA LYS A 271 -1.20 12.48 -15.04
C LYS A 271 -1.30 12.57 -16.59
N PRO A 272 -0.86 13.65 -17.27
CA PRO A 272 -0.99 13.80 -18.73
C PRO A 272 0.34 13.67 -19.50
N TRP A 273 1.27 12.79 -19.11
CA TRP A 273 2.53 12.61 -19.88
C TRP A 273 2.29 12.24 -21.37
N TRP A 274 1.11 11.72 -21.70
CA TRP A 274 0.62 11.41 -23.05
C TRP A 274 0.18 12.64 -23.86
N GLU A 275 0.19 13.84 -23.28
CA GLU A 275 -0.06 15.12 -23.97
C GLU A 275 1.25 15.85 -24.37
N LEU A 276 2.39 15.44 -23.81
CA LEU A 276 3.71 15.99 -24.17
C LEU A 276 4.23 15.33 -25.45
N THR A 277 4.14 16.04 -26.58
CA THR A 277 4.75 15.57 -27.83
C THR A 277 6.27 15.40 -27.66
N PRO A 278 6.93 14.50 -28.43
CA PRO A 278 8.39 14.32 -28.36
C PRO A 278 9.18 15.63 -28.56
N LYS A 279 8.64 16.55 -29.37
CA LYS A 279 9.22 17.88 -29.57
C LYS A 279 9.20 18.70 -28.29
N VAL A 280 8.06 18.75 -27.59
CA VAL A 280 7.89 19.49 -26.33
C VAL A 280 8.74 18.87 -25.21
N GLN A 281 8.79 17.53 -25.12
CA GLN A 281 9.65 16.84 -24.16
C GLN A 281 11.12 17.25 -24.32
N LYS A 282 11.64 17.26 -25.56
CA LYS A 282 13.00 17.70 -25.84
C LYS A 282 13.24 19.16 -25.43
N GLN A 283 12.31 20.05 -25.75
CA GLN A 283 12.48 21.47 -25.40
C GLN A 283 12.44 21.72 -23.89
N LEU A 284 11.59 21.00 -23.15
CA LEU A 284 11.58 21.03 -21.68
C LEU A 284 12.89 20.48 -21.12
N LEU A 285 13.41 19.37 -21.65
CA LEU A 285 14.71 18.83 -21.24
C LEU A 285 15.83 19.86 -21.43
N ASP A 286 15.89 20.49 -22.59
CA ASP A 286 16.90 21.53 -22.88
C ASP A 286 16.76 22.72 -21.91
N TYR A 287 15.53 23.14 -21.60
CA TYR A 287 15.25 24.17 -20.60
C TYR A 287 15.77 23.79 -19.20
N PHE A 288 15.39 22.62 -18.67
CA PHE A 288 15.84 22.18 -17.35
C PHE A 288 17.35 22.01 -17.27
N LYS A 289 17.99 21.45 -18.31
CA LYS A 289 19.45 21.31 -18.38
C LYS A 289 20.15 22.67 -18.31
N ALA A 290 19.67 23.67 -19.04
CA ALA A 290 20.23 25.01 -18.99
C ALA A 290 20.13 25.64 -17.59
N ARG A 291 19.00 25.43 -16.87
CA ARG A 291 18.86 25.86 -15.47
C ARG A 291 19.83 25.10 -14.55
N ILE A 292 19.94 23.77 -14.69
CA ILE A 292 20.87 22.97 -13.89
C ILE A 292 22.32 23.48 -14.08
N GLU A 293 22.75 23.77 -15.31
CA GLU A 293 24.08 24.35 -15.58
C GLU A 293 24.26 25.74 -14.96
N ALA A 294 23.22 26.56 -14.97
CA ALA A 294 23.25 27.88 -14.35
C ALA A 294 23.36 27.82 -12.81
N GLY A 295 23.04 26.67 -12.20
CA GLY A 295 23.28 26.41 -10.77
C GLY A 295 22.43 27.27 -9.84
N VAL A 296 23.09 27.96 -8.92
CA VAL A 296 22.48 28.82 -7.88
C VAL A 296 22.82 30.27 -8.17
N VAL A 297 21.82 31.15 -8.15
CA VAL A 297 21.96 32.61 -8.31
C VAL A 297 21.27 33.28 -7.12
N ASP A 298 21.96 34.22 -6.46
CA ASP A 298 21.47 34.94 -5.28
C ASP A 298 20.94 34.02 -4.15
N GLY A 299 21.60 32.87 -3.97
CA GLY A 299 21.24 31.88 -2.94
C GLY A 299 20.00 31.05 -3.26
N LYS A 300 19.42 31.18 -4.46
CA LYS A 300 18.27 30.38 -4.94
C LYS A 300 18.68 29.55 -6.16
N THR A 301 18.14 28.33 -6.27
CA THR A 301 18.32 27.56 -7.51
C THR A 301 17.72 28.30 -8.68
N THR A 302 18.32 28.21 -9.87
CA THR A 302 17.71 28.76 -11.08
C THR A 302 16.57 27.89 -11.63
N LEU A 303 16.28 26.75 -11.01
CA LEU A 303 15.13 25.90 -11.33
C LEU A 303 13.80 26.60 -11.03
N PRO A 304 12.72 26.31 -11.77
CA PRO A 304 11.40 26.88 -11.50
C PRO A 304 10.87 26.44 -10.13
N PRO A 305 9.97 27.24 -9.50
CA PRO A 305 9.24 26.82 -8.31
C PRO A 305 8.30 25.64 -8.63
N GLN A 306 7.73 24.98 -7.61
CA GLN A 306 6.82 23.84 -7.75
C GLN A 306 7.41 22.68 -8.57
N LEU A 307 8.74 22.52 -8.45
CA LEU A 307 9.48 21.55 -9.24
C LEU A 307 8.99 20.10 -9.06
N PRO A 308 8.65 19.61 -7.84
CA PRO A 308 8.07 18.29 -7.66
C PRO A 308 6.76 18.07 -8.46
N GLU A 309 5.89 19.07 -8.48
CA GLU A 309 4.59 19.03 -9.16
C GLU A 309 4.77 18.88 -10.68
N TYR A 310 5.76 19.56 -11.26
CA TYR A 310 6.07 19.43 -12.69
C TYR A 310 6.80 18.12 -13.02
N VAL A 311 7.83 17.77 -12.25
CA VAL A 311 8.64 16.56 -12.51
C VAL A 311 7.78 15.31 -12.39
N SER A 312 6.84 15.25 -11.44
CA SER A 312 5.90 14.11 -11.30
C SER A 312 5.05 13.82 -12.55
N ARG A 313 4.96 14.78 -13.49
CA ARG A 313 4.20 14.67 -14.74
C ARG A 313 5.06 14.28 -15.93
N PHE A 314 6.39 14.20 -15.78
CA PHE A 314 7.29 13.84 -16.87
C PHE A 314 7.29 12.33 -17.14
N PRO A 315 7.48 11.92 -18.40
CA PRO A 315 7.71 10.51 -18.72
C PRO A 315 9.05 10.04 -18.15
N GLU A 316 9.14 8.73 -17.89
CA GLU A 316 10.33 8.07 -17.32
C GLU A 316 11.63 8.37 -18.12
N ALA A 317 11.51 8.51 -19.44
CA ALA A 317 12.62 8.91 -20.31
C ALA A 317 13.25 10.26 -19.93
N MET A 318 12.41 11.24 -19.58
CA MET A 318 12.87 12.56 -19.16
C MET A 318 13.49 12.51 -17.76
N HIS A 319 12.96 11.70 -16.84
CA HIS A 319 13.57 11.50 -15.52
C HIS A 319 15.00 10.97 -15.65
N LEU A 320 15.18 9.94 -16.47
CA LEU A 320 16.51 9.36 -16.72
C LEU A 320 17.48 10.42 -17.26
N GLU A 321 17.07 11.15 -18.29
CA GLU A 321 17.95 12.12 -18.96
C GLU A 321 18.34 13.30 -18.05
N LEU A 322 17.40 13.82 -17.25
CA LEU A 322 17.68 14.89 -16.27
C LEU A 322 18.58 14.39 -15.14
N ARG A 323 18.34 13.17 -14.64
CA ARG A 323 19.17 12.57 -13.60
C ARG A 323 20.62 12.44 -14.04
N GLU A 324 20.84 11.85 -15.20
CA GLU A 324 22.19 11.66 -15.75
C GLU A 324 22.94 12.96 -15.93
N PHE A 325 22.26 13.94 -16.53
CA PHE A 325 22.83 15.24 -16.74
C PHE A 325 23.23 15.90 -15.40
N SER A 326 22.38 15.77 -14.39
CA SER A 326 22.63 16.36 -13.08
C SER A 326 23.76 15.67 -12.32
N GLU A 327 23.88 14.35 -12.43
CA GLU A 327 25.01 13.59 -11.92
C GLU A 327 26.32 14.04 -12.59
N GLU A 328 26.35 14.17 -13.92
CA GLU A 328 27.51 14.66 -14.68
C GLU A 328 27.90 16.11 -14.32
N VAL A 329 26.91 16.96 -14.02
CA VAL A 329 27.14 18.32 -13.56
C VAL A 329 27.76 18.32 -12.16
N LEU A 330 27.25 17.52 -11.22
CA LEU A 330 27.83 17.42 -9.87
C LEU A 330 29.24 16.84 -9.86
N GLU A 331 29.56 15.92 -10.78
CA GLU A 331 30.93 15.41 -10.94
C GLU A 331 31.92 16.53 -11.32
N LYS A 332 31.48 17.49 -12.15
CA LYS A 332 32.30 18.64 -12.60
C LYS A 332 32.24 19.82 -11.65
N GLN A 333 31.10 20.02 -10.98
CA GLN A 333 30.77 21.13 -10.11
C GLN A 333 30.06 20.60 -8.84
N PRO A 334 30.83 20.10 -7.85
CA PRO A 334 30.25 19.45 -6.66
C PRO A 334 29.37 20.35 -5.79
N ASP A 335 29.47 21.66 -5.97
CA ASP A 335 28.70 22.71 -5.29
C ASP A 335 27.44 23.17 -6.05
N ASN A 336 27.11 22.53 -7.18
CA ASN A 336 25.92 22.88 -7.97
C ASN A 336 24.62 22.46 -7.26
N GLY A 337 24.03 23.41 -6.54
CA GLY A 337 22.78 23.21 -5.79
C GLY A 337 21.55 22.89 -6.64
N ALA A 338 21.49 23.34 -7.90
CA ALA A 338 20.38 23.00 -8.81
C ALA A 338 20.43 21.53 -9.23
N ALA A 339 21.62 21.03 -9.58
CA ALA A 339 21.84 19.63 -9.89
C ALA A 339 21.52 18.71 -8.70
N ALA A 340 21.90 19.11 -7.48
CA ALA A 340 21.53 18.36 -6.28
C ALA A 340 20.00 18.36 -6.03
N LYS A 341 19.34 19.52 -6.18
CA LYS A 341 17.87 19.66 -5.99
C LYS A 341 17.07 18.78 -6.96
N ILE A 342 17.39 18.80 -8.25
CA ILE A 342 16.66 18.00 -9.25
C ILE A 342 16.87 16.50 -9.02
N LEU A 343 18.07 16.07 -8.60
CA LEU A 343 18.33 14.67 -8.24
C LEU A 343 17.49 14.22 -7.05
N ALA A 344 17.42 15.03 -6.00
CA ALA A 344 16.59 14.73 -4.84
C ALA A 344 15.11 14.53 -5.23
N ILE A 345 14.59 15.36 -6.15
CA ILE A 345 13.20 15.30 -6.62
C ILE A 345 12.94 14.10 -7.54
N ILE A 346 13.81 13.84 -8.53
CA ILE A 346 13.63 12.68 -9.44
C ILE A 346 13.67 11.38 -8.65
N VAL A 347 14.63 11.26 -7.75
CA VAL A 347 14.75 10.09 -6.88
C VAL A 347 13.49 9.91 -6.02
N TRP A 348 12.90 11.00 -5.53
CA TRP A 348 11.64 10.95 -4.78
C TRP A 348 10.46 10.45 -5.62
N GLU A 349 10.27 10.97 -6.83
CA GLU A 349 9.17 10.55 -7.69
C GLU A 349 9.34 9.09 -8.16
N ASP A 350 10.57 8.65 -8.42
CA ASP A 350 10.87 7.26 -8.82
C ASP A 350 10.60 6.23 -7.70
N LYS A 351 10.63 6.62 -6.41
CA LYS A 351 10.25 5.73 -5.28
C LYS A 351 8.81 5.25 -5.35
N ARG A 352 7.90 6.05 -5.91
CA ARG A 352 6.50 5.61 -6.12
C ARG A 352 6.40 4.50 -7.17
N SER A 353 7.46 4.33 -7.97
CA SER A 353 7.55 3.35 -9.05
C SER A 353 8.40 2.12 -8.70
N PHE A 354 9.43 2.24 -7.84
CA PHE A 354 10.37 1.14 -7.52
C PHE A 354 10.75 1.04 -6.03
N SER A 355 10.58 -0.16 -5.46
CA SER A 355 11.07 -0.51 -4.11
C SER A 355 12.51 -1.05 -4.20
N GLY A 356 13.53 -0.23 -3.96
CA GLY A 356 14.92 -0.66 -4.22
C GLY A 356 16.03 -0.12 -3.32
N GLU A 357 16.26 1.19 -3.24
CA GLU A 357 17.56 1.70 -2.74
C GLU A 357 17.45 2.92 -1.81
N ARG A 358 16.93 2.73 -0.59
CA ARG A 358 16.69 3.82 0.38
C ARG A 358 17.92 4.66 0.75
N ASP A 359 19.13 4.10 0.67
CA ASP A 359 20.34 4.74 1.23
C ASP A 359 20.96 5.80 0.29
N ARG A 360 20.89 5.61 -1.04
CA ARG A 360 21.39 6.61 -2.00
C ARG A 360 20.46 7.82 -2.12
N ASP A 361 19.18 7.63 -1.83
CA ASP A 361 18.17 8.67 -1.93
C ASP A 361 18.33 9.75 -0.86
N LEU A 362 18.78 9.34 0.33
CA LEU A 362 19.10 10.24 1.43
C LEU A 362 20.34 11.09 1.11
N LEU A 363 21.33 10.53 0.41
CA LEU A 363 22.57 11.23 0.07
C LEU A 363 22.31 12.47 -0.80
N PHE A 364 21.52 12.34 -1.87
CA PHE A 364 21.22 13.48 -2.75
C PHE A 364 20.35 14.53 -2.06
N LEU A 365 19.43 14.10 -1.21
CA LEU A 365 18.59 15.00 -0.43
C LEU A 365 19.41 15.77 0.62
N GLU A 366 20.31 15.10 1.34
CA GLU A 366 21.24 15.72 2.28
C GLU A 366 22.19 16.69 1.58
N GLN A 367 22.69 16.32 0.40
CA GLN A 367 23.53 17.15 -0.44
C GLN A 367 22.76 18.39 -0.93
N ALA A 368 21.53 18.22 -1.43
CA ALA A 368 20.68 19.32 -1.85
C ALA A 368 20.41 20.29 -0.71
N MET A 369 19.98 19.78 0.45
CA MET A 369 19.77 20.61 1.63
C MET A 369 21.04 21.36 2.04
N THR A 370 22.22 20.77 1.87
CA THR A 370 23.50 21.42 2.24
C THR A 370 23.90 22.51 1.25
N LEU A 371 23.71 22.28 -0.04
CA LEU A 371 24.10 23.21 -1.10
C LEU A 371 23.08 24.35 -1.28
N VAL A 372 21.80 24.12 -0.98
CA VAL A 372 20.73 25.12 -1.00
C VAL A 372 19.97 25.16 0.33
N PRO A 373 20.63 25.61 1.42
CA PRO A 373 20.11 25.48 2.78
C PRO A 373 18.82 26.25 3.05
N ASN A 374 18.50 27.27 2.25
CA ASN A 374 17.28 28.07 2.42
C ASN A 374 16.16 27.70 1.41
N ASP A 375 16.36 26.66 0.58
CA ASP A 375 15.36 26.19 -0.36
C ASP A 375 14.24 25.44 0.37
N ALA A 376 13.07 26.07 0.45
CA ALA A 376 11.92 25.53 1.17
C ALA A 376 11.46 24.19 0.59
N GLU A 377 11.44 24.04 -0.74
CA GLU A 377 11.02 22.81 -1.42
C GLU A 377 11.88 21.61 -1.04
N SER A 378 13.21 21.76 -1.04
CA SER A 378 14.14 20.70 -0.62
C SER A 378 13.92 20.31 0.84
N CYS A 379 13.63 21.27 1.71
CA CYS A 379 13.31 21.00 3.12
C CYS A 379 11.96 20.26 3.25
N PHE A 380 10.91 20.68 2.52
CA PHE A 380 9.62 20.01 2.51
C PHE A 380 9.70 18.58 1.96
N LEU A 381 10.50 18.38 0.91
CA LEU A 381 10.79 17.07 0.34
C LEU A 381 11.49 16.16 1.37
N ALA A 382 12.47 16.71 2.10
CA ALA A 382 13.17 15.99 3.14
C ALA A 382 12.23 15.52 4.25
N LEU A 383 11.39 16.44 4.75
CA LEU A 383 10.42 16.13 5.80
C LEU A 383 9.39 15.08 5.36
N SER A 384 9.05 15.04 4.07
CA SER A 384 8.19 14.02 3.47
C SER A 384 8.88 12.65 3.38
N HIS A 385 10.20 12.63 3.17
CA HIS A 385 11.01 11.41 3.04
C HIS A 385 11.15 10.62 4.33
N TYR A 386 11.26 11.32 5.46
CA TYR A 386 11.44 10.70 6.77
C TYR A 386 10.16 10.07 7.36
N ARG A 387 9.15 9.81 6.51
CA ARG A 387 7.86 9.23 6.91
C ARG A 387 7.93 7.74 7.26
N GLU A 388 8.88 7.00 6.69
CA GLU A 388 8.89 5.52 6.68
C GLU A 388 9.90 4.81 7.61
N SER A 389 10.86 5.51 8.22
CA SER A 389 11.85 4.90 9.11
C SER A 389 11.90 5.57 10.47
N LEU A 390 11.48 4.84 11.51
CA LEU A 390 11.66 5.26 12.90
C LEU A 390 13.13 5.14 13.32
N ASP A 391 13.60 6.20 13.99
CA ASP A 391 14.77 6.36 14.88
C ASP A 391 16.11 6.99 14.43
N PRO A 392 16.73 6.78 13.25
CA PRO A 392 18.06 7.39 13.02
C PRO A 392 18.06 8.84 12.51
N LEU A 393 16.93 9.37 12.01
CA LEU A 393 16.92 10.56 11.15
C LEU A 393 16.28 11.82 11.78
N PHE A 394 15.97 11.80 13.09
CA PHE A 394 15.43 12.97 13.79
C PHE A 394 16.35 14.19 13.70
N GLU A 395 17.67 13.96 13.68
CA GLU A 395 18.67 15.00 13.54
C GLU A 395 18.57 15.72 12.19
N LEU A 396 18.38 14.98 11.09
CA LEU A 396 18.21 15.56 9.76
C LEU A 396 16.85 16.22 9.58
N THR A 397 15.80 15.62 10.15
CA THR A 397 14.45 16.20 10.16
C THR A 397 14.43 17.53 10.92
N LEU A 398 15.11 17.61 12.07
CA LEU A 398 15.26 18.86 12.82
C LEU A 398 16.10 19.87 12.06
N THR A 399 17.16 19.44 11.38
CA THR A 399 17.99 20.33 10.55
C THR A 399 17.18 20.93 9.40
N ALA A 400 16.30 20.15 8.76
CA ALA A 400 15.39 20.65 7.73
C ALA A 400 14.41 21.70 8.28
N LEU A 401 13.83 21.45 9.47
CA LEU A 401 12.94 22.42 10.12
C LEU A 401 13.68 23.69 10.54
N GLU A 402 14.86 23.57 11.16
CA GLU A 402 15.68 24.72 11.56
C GLU A 402 15.98 25.63 10.36
N ARG A 403 16.37 25.03 9.23
CA ARG A 403 16.63 25.73 7.97
C ARG A 403 15.39 26.38 7.38
N LEU A 404 14.26 25.69 7.40
CA LEU A 404 12.98 26.21 6.95
C LEU A 404 12.57 27.43 7.80
N PHE A 405 12.62 27.34 9.12
CA PHE A 405 12.25 28.48 9.98
C PHE A 405 13.24 29.64 9.85
N GLU A 406 14.54 29.36 9.68
CA GLU A 406 15.55 30.40 9.45
C GLU A 406 15.35 31.13 8.11
N SER A 407 15.01 30.41 7.04
CA SER A 407 14.68 31.00 5.74
C SER A 407 13.43 31.89 5.83
N ALA A 408 12.47 31.52 6.69
CA ALA A 408 11.24 32.30 6.88
C ALA A 408 11.51 33.64 7.57
N LYS A 409 12.46 33.66 8.53
CA LYS A 409 12.91 34.90 9.20
C LYS A 409 13.62 35.87 8.28
N GLN A 410 14.28 35.36 7.24
CA GLN A 410 15.02 36.17 6.27
C GLN A 410 14.08 36.83 5.25
N GLN A 411 12.83 36.35 5.17
CA GLN A 411 11.79 36.88 4.31
C GLN A 411 10.71 37.58 5.15
N ASP A 412 9.47 37.70 4.65
CA ASP A 412 8.38 38.34 5.38
C ASP A 412 7.80 37.40 6.45
N GLU A 413 7.35 37.96 7.59
CA GLU A 413 6.78 37.19 8.71
C GLU A 413 5.54 36.38 8.29
N SER A 414 4.83 36.80 7.23
CA SER A 414 3.69 36.08 6.65
C SER A 414 4.05 34.73 6.01
N GLU A 415 5.31 34.54 5.59
CA GLU A 415 5.79 33.32 4.94
C GLU A 415 6.01 32.18 5.94
N SER A 416 6.44 32.51 7.17
CA SER A 416 6.54 31.57 8.30
C SER A 416 5.22 30.85 8.53
N TYR A 417 4.11 31.60 8.55
CA TYR A 417 2.78 31.03 8.71
C TYR A 417 2.38 30.15 7.52
N GLN A 418 2.64 30.56 6.28
CA GLN A 418 2.31 29.76 5.10
C GLN A 418 3.05 28.41 5.10
N TRP A 419 4.33 28.40 5.48
CA TRP A 419 5.10 27.17 5.58
C TRP A 419 4.65 26.29 6.75
N LEU A 420 4.32 26.89 7.89
CA LEU A 420 3.70 26.18 9.01
C LEU A 420 2.36 25.56 8.62
N ALA A 421 1.49 26.31 7.96
CA ALA A 421 0.23 25.81 7.42
C ALA A 421 0.51 24.64 6.47
N LYS A 422 1.47 24.77 5.55
CA LYS A 422 1.92 23.68 4.66
C LYS A 422 2.46 22.46 5.42
N LEU A 423 3.26 22.63 6.46
CA LEU A 423 3.77 21.53 7.30
C LEU A 423 2.63 20.76 7.98
N TYR A 424 1.64 21.48 8.51
CA TYR A 424 0.48 20.91 9.19
C TYR A 424 -0.57 20.34 8.21
N LYS A 425 -0.63 20.86 6.99
CA LYS A 425 -1.52 20.43 5.92
C LYS A 425 -0.99 19.21 5.16
N ASP A 426 0.24 19.30 4.66
CA ASP A 426 0.74 18.43 3.59
C ASP A 426 1.77 17.39 4.09
N VAL A 427 2.46 17.67 5.21
CA VAL A 427 3.59 16.84 5.67
C VAL A 427 3.28 16.03 6.93
N GLY A 428 2.64 16.65 7.93
CA GLY A 428 2.31 16.01 9.21
C GLY A 428 3.52 15.67 10.10
N ARG A 429 4.72 16.17 9.78
CA ARG A 429 5.95 16.07 10.60
C ARG A 429 6.27 17.43 11.23
N THR A 430 5.38 17.87 12.11
CA THR A 430 5.47 19.15 12.81
C THR A 430 6.55 19.11 13.90
N PRO A 431 7.04 20.27 14.38
CA PRO A 431 7.89 20.32 15.57
C PRO A 431 7.28 19.57 16.76
N CYS A 432 5.96 19.66 16.96
CA CYS A 432 5.23 18.94 18.00
C CYS A 432 5.23 17.42 17.82
N TYR A 433 5.07 16.94 16.58
CA TYR A 433 5.17 15.51 16.28
C TYR A 433 6.55 14.96 16.65
N ILE A 434 7.62 15.67 16.26
CA ILE A 434 9.00 15.26 16.56
C ILE A 434 9.22 15.29 18.09
N TYR A 435 8.80 16.37 18.74
CA TYR A 435 8.92 16.53 20.19
C TYR A 435 8.27 15.38 20.96
N ARG A 436 7.02 15.02 20.63
CA ARG A 436 6.31 13.90 21.27
C ARG A 436 7.02 12.56 21.09
N ASN A 437 7.67 12.35 19.95
CA ASN A 437 8.45 11.13 19.73
C ASN A 437 9.77 11.13 20.52
N LEU A 438 10.51 12.26 20.54
CA LEU A 438 11.73 12.39 21.32
C LEU A 438 11.46 12.23 22.83
N MET A 439 10.31 12.72 23.31
CA MET A 439 9.86 12.60 24.69
C MET A 439 9.56 11.16 25.15
N LYS A 440 9.54 10.17 24.25
CA LYS A 440 9.44 8.75 24.62
C LYS A 440 10.69 8.27 25.37
N ASN A 441 11.86 8.80 25.02
CA ASN A 441 13.16 8.53 25.66
C ASN A 441 13.91 9.85 25.93
N PRO A 442 13.45 10.65 26.91
CA PRO A 442 13.90 12.04 27.04
C PRO A 442 15.36 12.20 27.49
N GLU A 443 15.90 11.23 28.25
CA GLU A 443 17.30 11.26 28.70
C GLU A 443 18.27 11.03 27.54
N GLU A 444 17.98 10.06 26.68
CA GLU A 444 18.78 9.76 25.48
C GLU A 444 18.68 10.88 24.44
N ASN A 445 17.50 11.50 24.32
CA ASN A 445 17.20 12.53 23.32
C ASN A 445 17.43 13.97 23.81
N ALA A 446 18.07 14.19 24.96
CA ALA A 446 18.17 15.51 25.58
C ALA A 446 18.72 16.61 24.63
N LYS A 447 19.70 16.28 23.79
CA LYS A 447 20.26 17.22 22.78
C LYS A 447 19.27 17.57 21.68
N LEU A 448 18.53 16.59 21.17
CA LEU A 448 17.53 16.78 20.12
C LEU A 448 16.30 17.53 20.66
N LEU A 449 15.90 17.25 21.91
CA LEU A 449 14.85 17.99 22.60
C LEU A 449 15.22 19.48 22.79
N ALA A 450 16.49 19.78 23.10
CA ALA A 450 16.96 21.16 23.20
C ALA A 450 16.89 21.93 21.87
N ARG A 451 17.11 21.24 20.75
CA ARG A 451 16.95 21.79 19.38
C ARG A 451 15.49 21.95 18.96
N CYS A 452 14.64 21.00 19.34
CA CYS A 452 13.24 20.98 18.92
C CYS A 452 12.38 22.04 19.63
N LYS A 453 12.62 22.30 20.93
CA LYS A 453 11.82 23.25 21.73
C LYS A 453 11.74 24.67 21.12
N PRO A 454 12.86 25.30 20.68
CA PRO A 454 12.80 26.59 19.99
C PRO A 454 11.85 26.63 18.79
N LEU A 455 11.82 25.56 17.98
CA LEU A 455 10.95 25.49 16.80
C LEU A 455 9.46 25.46 17.18
N ILE A 456 9.12 24.82 18.31
CA ILE A 456 7.75 24.83 18.85
C ILE A 456 7.35 26.24 19.29
N VAL A 457 8.25 26.96 19.97
CA VAL A 457 8.01 28.35 20.41
C VAL A 457 7.83 29.26 19.20
N GLU A 458 8.63 29.06 18.16
CA GLU A 458 8.53 29.85 16.94
C GLU A 458 7.23 29.58 16.18
N ALA A 459 6.83 28.30 16.07
CA ALA A 459 5.54 27.91 15.51
C ALA A 459 4.38 28.53 16.29
N GLN A 460 4.48 28.53 17.62
CA GLN A 460 3.48 29.12 18.51
C GLN A 460 3.32 30.63 18.22
N HIS A 461 4.44 31.34 18.08
CA HIS A 461 4.44 32.77 17.81
C HIS A 461 3.75 33.09 16.48
N ALA A 462 4.14 32.39 15.41
CA ALA A 462 3.57 32.59 14.08
C ALA A 462 2.05 32.32 14.05
N PHE A 463 1.58 31.26 14.72
CA PHE A 463 0.14 30.98 14.81
C PHE A 463 -0.61 32.01 15.66
N GLN A 464 -0.04 32.47 16.79
CA GLN A 464 -0.66 33.52 17.60
C GLN A 464 -0.77 34.84 16.85
N GLN A 465 0.26 35.23 16.11
CA GLN A 465 0.23 36.41 15.25
C GLN A 465 -0.84 36.28 14.16
N ARG A 466 -0.95 35.11 13.52
CA ARG A 466 -1.99 34.85 12.52
C ARG A 466 -3.38 35.01 13.12
N LEU A 467 -3.65 34.46 14.30
CA LEU A 467 -4.95 34.62 14.96
C LEU A 467 -5.24 36.05 15.41
N ALA A 468 -4.21 36.86 15.67
CA ALA A 468 -4.42 38.28 15.95
C ALA A 468 -4.92 39.04 14.72
N GLN A 469 -4.58 38.58 13.52
CA GLN A 469 -5.02 39.16 12.24
C GLN A 469 -6.34 38.54 11.76
N GLU A 470 -6.44 37.21 11.83
CA GLU A 470 -7.57 36.39 11.41
C GLU A 470 -7.96 35.41 12.53
N PRO A 471 -8.87 35.82 13.45
CA PRO A 471 -9.21 35.04 14.65
C PRO A 471 -9.76 33.63 14.39
N ASP A 472 -10.28 33.38 13.19
CA ASP A 472 -10.88 32.11 12.78
C ASP A 472 -9.96 31.28 11.87
N ASP A 473 -8.67 31.64 11.76
CA ASP A 473 -7.72 30.93 10.91
C ASP A 473 -7.51 29.48 11.39
N TRP A 474 -7.99 28.54 10.57
CA TRP A 474 -8.09 27.14 10.94
C TRP A 474 -6.72 26.48 11.22
N TYR A 475 -5.71 26.77 10.40
CA TYR A 475 -4.37 26.17 10.59
C TYR A 475 -3.70 26.71 11.84
N ALA A 476 -3.91 27.99 12.16
CA ALA A 476 -3.38 28.59 13.37
C ALA A 476 -4.04 28.07 14.65
N LEU A 477 -5.37 27.91 14.65
CA LEU A 477 -6.10 27.26 15.75
C LEU A 477 -5.63 25.81 15.97
N ARG A 478 -5.53 25.03 14.88
CA ARG A 478 -5.05 23.64 14.90
C ARG A 478 -3.60 23.54 15.41
N GLY A 479 -2.74 24.42 14.91
CA GLY A 479 -1.33 24.46 15.27
C GLY A 479 -1.12 24.75 16.75
N LEU A 480 -1.85 25.72 17.31
CA LEU A 480 -1.79 26.03 18.74
C LEU A 480 -2.32 24.90 19.62
N GLY A 481 -3.41 24.24 19.21
CA GLY A 481 -3.90 23.05 19.92
C GLY A 481 -2.84 21.94 20.04
N ASP A 482 -2.19 21.58 18.93
CA ASP A 482 -1.10 20.56 18.91
C ASP A 482 0.12 21.02 19.72
N ILE A 483 0.43 22.32 19.76
CA ILE A 483 1.51 22.89 20.59
C ILE A 483 1.19 22.77 22.07
N TYR A 484 0.02 23.22 22.51
CA TYR A 484 -0.37 23.16 23.92
C TYR A 484 -0.48 21.71 24.41
N GLU A 485 -1.02 20.80 23.58
CA GLU A 485 -1.03 19.37 23.88
C GLU A 485 0.38 18.79 24.01
N ALA A 486 1.27 19.08 23.05
CA ALA A 486 2.65 18.59 23.07
C ALA A 486 3.45 19.11 24.28
N LEU A 487 3.14 20.30 24.76
CA LEU A 487 3.76 20.90 25.96
C LEU A 487 3.11 20.45 27.28
N GLY A 488 2.00 19.70 27.23
CA GLY A 488 1.29 19.20 28.41
C GLY A 488 0.34 20.21 29.06
N ASP A 489 0.00 21.28 28.36
CA ASP A 489 -0.96 22.31 28.80
C ASP A 489 -2.38 21.93 28.34
N THR A 490 -3.00 21.01 29.08
CA THR A 490 -4.29 20.43 28.72
C THR A 490 -5.44 21.44 28.77
N GLU A 491 -5.37 22.43 29.66
CA GLU A 491 -6.40 23.48 29.79
C GLU A 491 -6.41 24.41 28.57
N PHE A 492 -5.23 24.82 28.08
CA PHE A 492 -5.16 25.60 26.85
C PHE A 492 -5.40 24.76 25.60
N ALA A 493 -4.96 23.50 25.57
CA ALA A 493 -5.31 22.58 24.48
C ALA A 493 -6.84 22.39 24.36
N GLU A 494 -7.56 22.32 25.49
CA GLU A 494 -9.02 22.28 25.54
C GLU A 494 -9.70 23.60 25.14
N LYS A 495 -9.00 24.74 25.25
CA LYS A 495 -9.46 26.06 24.78
C LYS A 495 -9.30 26.24 23.26
N TYR A 496 -8.39 25.47 22.66
CA TYR A 496 -8.27 25.29 21.21
C TYR A 496 -8.65 23.84 20.84
N PRO A 497 -9.82 23.33 21.28
CA PRO A 497 -10.14 21.92 21.20
C PRO A 497 -10.34 21.54 19.73
N TRP A 498 -9.57 20.55 19.31
CA TRP A 498 -9.64 20.05 17.95
C TRP A 498 -10.67 18.91 17.85
N THR A 499 -11.71 19.12 17.06
CA THR A 499 -12.48 18.05 16.41
C THR A 499 -11.82 17.77 15.06
N GLY A 500 -11.28 16.57 14.91
CA GLY A 500 -10.51 16.21 13.73
C GLY A 500 -11.30 16.17 12.44
N HIS A 501 -11.18 17.24 11.66
CA HIS A 501 -11.21 17.18 10.21
C HIS A 501 -9.76 17.04 9.73
N SER A 502 -9.38 15.83 9.31
CA SER A 502 -8.46 15.65 8.18
C SER A 502 -9.32 15.74 6.92
N GLU A 503 -9.06 16.47 5.83
CA GLU A 503 -7.99 17.33 5.32
C GLU A 503 -8.58 17.96 4.03
N ILE A 504 -8.06 19.10 3.54
CA ILE A 504 -8.20 19.44 2.11
C ILE A 504 -7.05 18.73 1.37
N GLU A 505 -7.36 17.49 0.90
CA GLU A 505 -7.03 16.83 -0.38
C GLU A 505 -5.54 16.74 -0.85
N VAL A 506 -4.90 15.63 -1.26
CA VAL A 506 -5.31 14.25 -1.66
C VAL A 506 -4.13 13.26 -1.48
N VAL A 507 -4.01 12.60 -0.32
CA VAL A 507 -3.74 11.15 -0.21
C VAL A 507 -4.42 10.70 1.08
N TRP A 508 -5.73 10.42 0.99
CA TRP A 508 -6.54 9.99 2.12
C TRP A 508 -6.02 8.66 2.67
N ASP A 509 -5.23 8.71 3.74
CA ASP A 509 -5.07 7.52 4.59
C ASP A 509 -6.35 7.37 5.41
N GLN A 510 -7.38 6.81 4.76
CA GLN A 510 -8.66 6.52 5.41
C GLN A 510 -8.45 5.73 6.72
N LYS A 511 -7.35 4.97 6.87
CA LYS A 511 -7.07 4.20 8.09
C LYS A 511 -6.89 5.09 9.33
N ALA A 512 -6.59 6.37 9.17
CA ALA A 512 -6.50 7.32 10.28
C ALA A 512 -7.84 7.48 11.03
N TRP A 513 -8.97 7.20 10.37
CA TRP A 513 -10.30 7.24 10.97
C TRP A 513 -10.55 6.08 11.93
N THR A 514 -9.97 4.91 11.67
CA THR A 514 -10.17 3.71 12.49
C THR A 514 -9.73 3.96 13.93
N GLY A 515 -10.62 3.65 14.87
CA GLY A 515 -10.41 3.85 16.30
C GLY A 515 -10.87 5.19 16.85
N ARG A 516 -11.28 6.14 15.99
CA ARG A 516 -11.79 7.46 16.41
C ARG A 516 -13.30 7.48 16.50
N LYS A 517 -13.84 8.42 17.28
CA LYS A 517 -15.28 8.72 17.22
C LYS A 517 -15.59 9.43 15.92
N LEU A 518 -16.61 8.96 15.21
CA LEU A 518 -17.13 9.60 14.02
C LEU A 518 -17.76 10.94 14.43
N PRO A 519 -17.24 12.08 13.96
CA PRO A 519 -17.86 13.37 14.18
C PRO A 519 -19.25 13.38 13.57
N ASP A 520 -20.12 14.24 14.11
CA ASP A 520 -21.47 14.33 13.59
C ASP A 520 -21.48 14.86 12.15
N PHE A 521 -22.48 14.46 11.37
CA PHE A 521 -22.74 14.98 10.04
C PHE A 521 -24.25 15.06 9.82
N SER A 522 -24.66 15.97 8.93
CA SER A 522 -26.06 16.11 8.55
C SER A 522 -26.22 15.95 7.04
N ALA A 523 -27.31 15.33 6.62
CA ALA A 523 -27.65 15.11 5.23
C ALA A 523 -29.16 15.04 5.03
N VAL A 524 -29.59 14.96 3.77
CA VAL A 524 -30.99 14.71 3.41
C VAL A 524 -31.03 13.41 2.62
N ALA A 525 -31.91 12.51 3.06
CA ALA A 525 -32.16 11.25 2.40
C ALA A 525 -32.89 11.44 1.06
N PHE A 526 -32.79 10.42 0.22
CA PHE A 526 -33.48 10.34 -1.06
C PHE A 526 -35.01 10.46 -0.94
N ASP A 527 -35.59 10.04 0.19
CA ASP A 527 -37.03 10.20 0.47
C ASP A 527 -37.40 11.54 1.13
N GLY A 528 -36.43 12.45 1.28
CA GLY A 528 -36.59 13.77 1.90
C GLY A 528 -36.39 13.79 3.42
N THR A 529 -36.12 12.65 4.06
CA THR A 529 -35.88 12.57 5.51
C THR A 529 -34.57 13.27 5.88
N PRO A 530 -34.56 14.24 6.82
CA PRO A 530 -33.30 14.79 7.34
C PRO A 530 -32.59 13.74 8.20
N VAL A 531 -31.29 13.61 8.01
CA VAL A 531 -30.44 12.60 8.69
C VAL A 531 -29.35 13.33 9.45
N SER A 532 -29.22 13.04 10.75
CA SER A 532 -28.05 13.39 11.54
C SER A 532 -27.41 12.13 12.11
N PHE A 533 -26.07 12.02 12.12
CA PHE A 533 -25.42 10.84 12.69
C PHE A 533 -25.65 10.73 14.21
N SER A 534 -25.89 11.85 14.88
CA SER A 534 -26.35 11.90 16.28
C SER A 534 -27.58 11.02 16.54
N ASP A 535 -28.48 10.88 15.57
CA ASP A 535 -29.74 10.13 15.72
C ASP A 535 -29.51 8.61 15.78
N TYR A 536 -28.30 8.17 15.42
CA TYR A 536 -27.87 6.77 15.44
C TYR A 536 -26.97 6.44 16.64
N ARG A 537 -26.74 7.39 17.57
CA ARG A 537 -26.00 7.10 18.81
C ARG A 537 -26.66 5.95 19.58
N GLY A 538 -25.85 4.99 20.05
CA GLY A 538 -26.34 3.77 20.70
C GLY A 538 -26.70 2.62 19.74
N LYS A 539 -26.71 2.87 18.43
CA LYS A 539 -26.78 1.85 17.38
C LYS A 539 -25.39 1.59 16.78
N MET A 540 -25.16 0.37 16.33
CA MET A 540 -24.06 0.07 15.42
C MET A 540 -24.51 0.46 14.00
N VAL A 541 -23.69 1.17 13.24
CA VAL A 541 -24.08 1.71 11.93
C VAL A 541 -23.08 1.32 10.88
N LEU A 542 -23.56 0.86 9.73
CA LEU A 542 -22.78 0.73 8.51
C LEU A 542 -23.06 1.92 7.58
N LEU A 543 -22.08 2.78 7.34
CA LEU A 543 -22.14 3.75 6.23
C LEU A 543 -21.63 3.04 4.97
N ASN A 544 -22.50 2.89 3.98
CA ASN A 544 -22.21 2.17 2.74
C ASN A 544 -22.21 3.13 1.54
N PHE A 545 -21.03 3.50 1.07
CA PHE A 545 -20.84 4.28 -0.14
C PHE A 545 -20.85 3.36 -1.35
N CYS A 546 -21.81 3.55 -2.26
CA CYS A 546 -22.01 2.70 -3.43
C CYS A 546 -22.57 3.49 -4.61
N ALA A 547 -22.60 2.86 -5.78
CA ALA A 547 -23.28 3.38 -6.97
C ALA A 547 -23.76 2.22 -7.84
N LYS A 548 -24.73 2.45 -8.71
CA LYS A 548 -25.21 1.46 -9.68
C LYS A 548 -24.14 1.07 -10.70
N TRP A 549 -23.38 2.05 -11.19
CA TRP A 549 -22.30 1.82 -12.17
C TRP A 549 -21.09 1.05 -11.57
N CYS A 550 -21.06 0.89 -10.25
CA CYS A 550 -20.01 0.16 -9.54
C CYS A 550 -20.23 -1.36 -9.59
N GLY A 551 -19.50 -2.02 -10.49
CA GLY A 551 -19.58 -3.49 -10.66
C GLY A 551 -19.19 -4.31 -9.41
N PHE A 552 -18.46 -3.72 -8.46
CA PHE A 552 -18.07 -4.36 -7.20
C PHE A 552 -19.06 -4.11 -6.06
N CYS A 553 -20.05 -3.23 -6.24
CA CYS A 553 -21.02 -2.90 -5.20
C CYS A 553 -22.14 -3.95 -5.11
N ALA A 554 -22.56 -4.52 -6.24
CA ALA A 554 -23.60 -5.54 -6.28
C ALA A 554 -23.27 -6.84 -5.50
N PRO A 555 -22.04 -7.41 -5.59
CA PRO A 555 -21.66 -8.58 -4.79
C PRO A 555 -21.69 -8.37 -3.28
N GLU A 556 -21.61 -7.13 -2.80
CA GLU A 556 -21.62 -6.81 -1.36
C GLU A 556 -23.03 -6.71 -0.79
N MET A 557 -24.03 -6.40 -1.61
CA MET A 557 -25.42 -6.21 -1.16
C MET A 557 -26.01 -7.43 -0.42
N PRO A 558 -25.80 -8.70 -0.85
CA PRO A 558 -26.24 -9.86 -0.09
C PRO A 558 -25.70 -9.90 1.34
N HIS A 559 -24.43 -9.56 1.55
CA HIS A 559 -23.78 -9.57 2.87
C HIS A 559 -24.34 -8.48 3.78
N ILE A 560 -24.55 -7.26 3.24
CA ILE A 560 -25.17 -6.17 4.00
C ILE A 560 -26.61 -6.51 4.36
N LYS A 561 -27.38 -7.11 3.45
CA LYS A 561 -28.75 -7.56 3.72
C LYS A 561 -28.80 -8.67 4.76
N GLU A 562 -27.89 -9.63 4.74
CA GLU A 562 -27.80 -10.66 5.77
C GLU A 562 -27.51 -10.05 7.15
N ALA A 563 -26.54 -9.14 7.22
CA ALA A 563 -26.22 -8.41 8.46
C ALA A 563 -27.41 -7.59 8.96
N TYR A 564 -28.09 -6.86 8.07
CA TYR A 564 -29.28 -6.07 8.41
C TYR A 564 -30.42 -6.97 8.91
N ALA A 565 -30.75 -8.04 8.19
CA ALA A 565 -31.80 -8.98 8.60
C ALA A 565 -31.51 -9.63 9.96
N ARG A 566 -30.24 -9.91 10.26
CA ARG A 566 -29.81 -10.55 11.51
C ARG A 566 -29.79 -9.58 12.69
N TYR A 567 -29.23 -8.38 12.52
CA TYR A 567 -28.87 -7.49 13.63
C TYR A 567 -29.71 -6.22 13.75
N HIS A 568 -30.55 -5.88 12.76
CA HIS A 568 -31.26 -4.60 12.76
C HIS A 568 -32.12 -4.40 14.02
N LYS A 569 -32.83 -5.45 14.44
CA LYS A 569 -33.66 -5.43 15.66
C LYS A 569 -32.86 -5.28 16.95
N ASP A 570 -31.57 -5.63 16.92
CA ASP A 570 -30.66 -5.51 18.06
C ASP A 570 -29.94 -4.15 18.11
N GLY A 571 -30.31 -3.23 17.22
CA GLY A 571 -29.72 -1.89 17.14
C GLY A 571 -28.58 -1.77 16.15
N PHE A 572 -28.63 -2.52 15.04
CA PHE A 572 -27.80 -2.27 13.86
C PHE A 572 -28.60 -1.47 12.81
N ASP A 573 -27.95 -0.57 12.09
CA ASP A 573 -28.57 0.16 10.99
C ASP A 573 -27.60 0.36 9.83
N VAL A 574 -28.14 0.64 8.66
CA VAL A 574 -27.34 0.95 7.47
C VAL A 574 -27.76 2.33 6.98
N ILE A 575 -26.78 3.17 6.61
CA ILE A 575 -27.01 4.41 5.88
C ILE A 575 -26.27 4.25 4.57
N GLY A 576 -27.02 4.13 3.48
CA GLY A 576 -26.42 4.13 2.15
C GLY A 576 -26.13 5.55 1.70
N VAL A 577 -25.00 5.74 1.02
CA VAL A 577 -24.62 7.00 0.36
C VAL A 577 -24.38 6.67 -1.09
N SER A 578 -25.27 7.13 -1.97
CA SER A 578 -25.18 6.89 -3.40
C SER A 578 -24.27 7.92 -4.06
N LEU A 579 -23.32 7.42 -4.87
CA LEU A 579 -22.51 8.20 -5.79
C LEU A 579 -23.00 8.06 -7.24
N ASP A 580 -24.28 7.76 -7.42
CA ASP A 580 -24.94 7.89 -8.73
C ASP A 580 -25.11 9.38 -9.08
N GLU A 581 -25.12 9.71 -10.37
CA GLU A 581 -25.34 11.09 -10.84
C GLU A 581 -26.82 11.34 -11.14
N SER A 582 -27.61 10.27 -11.34
CA SER A 582 -29.05 10.37 -11.58
C SER A 582 -29.89 9.65 -10.53
N GLU A 583 -31.04 10.27 -10.20
CA GLU A 583 -32.05 9.66 -9.34
C GLU A 583 -32.59 8.34 -9.93
N ALA A 584 -32.66 8.25 -11.27
CA ALA A 584 -33.12 7.04 -11.94
C ALA A 584 -32.20 5.85 -11.66
N GLU A 585 -30.88 6.03 -11.74
CA GLU A 585 -29.90 4.99 -11.44
C GLU A 585 -30.00 4.52 -9.99
N LEU A 586 -30.11 5.45 -9.04
CA LEU A 586 -30.30 5.09 -7.64
C LEU A 586 -31.61 4.33 -7.42
N ARG A 587 -32.72 4.80 -8.01
CA ARG A 587 -34.02 4.13 -7.90
C ARG A 587 -33.95 2.70 -8.42
N GLU A 588 -33.34 2.50 -9.58
CA GLU A 588 -33.13 1.17 -10.14
C GLU A 588 -32.21 0.31 -9.24
N PHE A 589 -31.16 0.88 -8.65
CA PHE A 589 -30.29 0.17 -7.70
C PHE A 589 -31.04 -0.28 -6.44
N ILE A 590 -31.90 0.59 -5.89
CA ILE A 590 -32.77 0.28 -4.74
C ILE A 590 -33.74 -0.85 -5.10
N GLU A 591 -34.38 -0.78 -6.27
CA GLU A 591 -35.33 -1.78 -6.75
C GLU A 591 -34.65 -3.13 -7.03
N GLU A 592 -33.50 -3.12 -7.71
CA GLU A 592 -32.74 -4.31 -8.06
C GLU A 592 -32.24 -5.06 -6.81
N HIS A 593 -31.69 -4.32 -5.83
CA HIS A 593 -31.11 -4.93 -4.64
C HIS A 593 -32.06 -5.02 -3.45
N ASN A 594 -33.24 -4.40 -3.54
CA ASN A 594 -34.23 -4.30 -2.47
C ASN A 594 -33.61 -3.79 -1.17
N THR A 595 -32.96 -2.62 -1.19
CA THR A 595 -32.31 -2.04 -0.01
C THR A 595 -33.35 -1.43 0.93
N PRO A 596 -33.63 -2.00 2.12
CA PRO A 596 -34.68 -1.53 3.02
C PRO A 596 -34.28 -0.33 3.89
N TRP A 597 -33.00 0.04 3.87
CA TRP A 597 -32.45 1.13 4.64
C TRP A 597 -32.46 2.44 3.85
N LEU A 598 -32.27 3.53 4.56
CA LEU A 598 -32.24 4.87 4.01
C LEU A 598 -31.02 5.07 3.09
N GLN A 599 -31.24 5.80 2.00
CA GLN A 599 -30.22 6.16 1.02
C GLN A 599 -30.07 7.68 0.99
N ILE A 600 -28.85 8.18 1.08
CA ILE A 600 -28.49 9.58 0.87
C ILE A 600 -28.07 9.74 -0.58
N PHE A 601 -28.57 10.80 -1.23
CA PHE A 601 -28.30 11.08 -2.63
C PHE A 601 -28.30 12.59 -2.85
N ASP A 602 -27.23 13.11 -3.44
CA ASP A 602 -27.10 14.52 -3.82
C ASP A 602 -26.88 14.72 -5.33
N GLY A 603 -26.81 13.63 -6.11
CA GLY A 603 -26.60 13.64 -7.56
C GLY A 603 -25.24 14.17 -8.01
N LYS A 604 -24.27 14.29 -7.10
CA LYS A 604 -22.95 14.87 -7.39
C LYS A 604 -21.86 13.82 -7.66
N GLY A 605 -22.21 12.53 -7.64
CA GLY A 605 -21.23 11.45 -7.81
C GLY A 605 -20.05 11.58 -6.84
N TRP A 606 -18.83 11.58 -7.37
CA TRP A 606 -17.59 11.75 -6.59
C TRP A 606 -17.47 13.11 -5.89
N GLU A 607 -18.21 14.12 -6.33
CA GLU A 607 -18.25 15.44 -5.69
C GLU A 607 -19.27 15.51 -4.54
N SER A 608 -19.90 14.40 -4.17
CA SER A 608 -20.81 14.34 -3.03
C SER A 608 -20.15 14.87 -1.76
N GLU A 609 -20.89 15.69 -1.00
CA GLU A 609 -20.37 16.36 0.20
C GLU A 609 -19.92 15.32 1.24
N LEU A 610 -20.71 14.25 1.43
CA LEU A 610 -20.32 13.15 2.31
C LEU A 610 -19.17 12.33 1.73
N ALA A 611 -19.17 12.05 0.42
CA ALA A 611 -18.04 11.34 -0.18
C ALA A 611 -16.71 12.08 0.04
N ARG A 612 -16.70 13.41 -0.14
CA ARG A 612 -15.53 14.26 0.13
C ARG A 612 -15.19 14.32 1.62
N TYR A 613 -16.20 14.48 2.47
CA TYR A 613 -16.02 14.53 3.93
C TYR A 613 -15.34 13.26 4.48
N PHE A 614 -15.77 12.09 3.98
CA PHE A 614 -15.21 10.79 4.36
C PHE A 614 -13.97 10.39 3.54
N GLY A 615 -13.56 11.20 2.56
CA GLY A 615 -12.40 10.92 1.72
C GLY A 615 -12.56 9.70 0.81
N ILE A 616 -13.76 9.47 0.31
CA ILE A 616 -14.11 8.30 -0.51
C ILE A 616 -13.55 8.47 -1.92
N ASN A 617 -12.58 7.64 -2.28
CA ASN A 617 -11.91 7.63 -3.58
C ASN A 617 -12.13 6.33 -4.38
N SER A 618 -12.88 5.39 -3.79
CA SER A 618 -13.25 4.12 -4.40
C SER A 618 -14.55 3.61 -3.78
N VAL A 619 -15.35 2.92 -4.58
CA VAL A 619 -16.56 2.21 -4.14
C VAL A 619 -16.46 0.73 -4.53
N PRO A 620 -17.01 -0.19 -3.73
CA PRO A 620 -17.73 0.04 -2.48
C PRO A 620 -16.79 0.45 -1.33
N SER A 621 -17.25 1.39 -0.50
CA SER A 621 -16.59 1.75 0.77
C SER A 621 -17.57 1.56 1.92
N GLN A 622 -17.20 0.71 2.88
CA GLN A 622 -18.06 0.26 3.97
C GLN A 622 -17.41 0.62 5.30
N TRP A 623 -18.04 1.54 6.02
CA TRP A 623 -17.55 2.04 7.30
C TRP A 623 -18.44 1.51 8.40
N LEU A 624 -17.88 0.70 9.30
CA LEU A 624 -18.60 0.16 10.44
C LEU A 624 -18.29 1.00 11.68
N ILE A 625 -19.33 1.54 12.30
CA ILE A 625 -19.26 2.38 13.49
C ILE A 625 -19.99 1.70 14.63
N ASP A 626 -19.37 1.62 15.79
CA ASP A 626 -19.98 1.03 16.99
C ASP A 626 -21.00 1.96 17.67
N ARG A 627 -21.63 1.44 18.73
CA ARG A 627 -22.67 2.13 19.49
C ARG A 627 -22.19 3.39 20.22
N ASP A 628 -20.89 3.48 20.50
CA ASP A 628 -20.25 4.65 21.12
C ASP A 628 -19.82 5.70 20.08
N GLY A 629 -20.12 5.43 18.80
CA GLY A 629 -19.77 6.24 17.66
C GLY A 629 -18.34 6.03 17.18
N LYS A 630 -17.63 5.00 17.63
CA LYS A 630 -16.24 4.74 17.23
C LYS A 630 -16.18 3.95 15.93
N ILE A 631 -15.36 4.41 14.99
CA ILE A 631 -15.14 3.78 13.69
C ILE A 631 -14.30 2.52 13.92
N LEU A 632 -14.90 1.35 13.73
CA LEU A 632 -14.25 0.05 13.90
C LEU A 632 -13.47 -0.36 12.66
N SER A 633 -14.00 -0.02 11.48
CA SER A 633 -13.39 -0.35 10.20
C SER A 633 -13.95 0.53 9.09
N ILE A 634 -13.18 0.63 8.01
CA ILE A 634 -13.46 1.43 6.80
C ILE A 634 -13.36 0.58 5.51
N SER A 635 -13.07 -0.71 5.65
CA SER A 635 -12.76 -1.62 4.54
C SER A 635 -13.32 -3.01 4.77
N THR A 636 -14.26 -3.16 5.71
CA THR A 636 -14.87 -4.45 5.98
C THR A 636 -15.77 -4.81 4.80
N ARG A 637 -15.56 -5.99 4.21
CA ARG A 637 -16.30 -6.45 3.03
C ARG A 637 -16.68 -7.91 3.18
N SER A 638 -17.70 -8.32 2.44
CA SER A 638 -18.13 -9.71 2.35
C SER A 638 -18.44 -10.31 3.72
N GLU A 639 -18.02 -11.56 4.01
CA GLU A 639 -18.28 -12.22 5.30
C GLU A 639 -17.64 -11.50 6.50
N GLN A 640 -16.64 -10.64 6.27
CA GLN A 640 -15.94 -9.93 7.35
C GLN A 640 -16.86 -8.98 8.12
N LEU A 641 -17.94 -8.49 7.49
CA LEU A 641 -18.92 -7.60 8.13
C LEU A 641 -19.63 -8.30 9.27
N GLY A 642 -20.25 -9.46 8.99
CA GLY A 642 -20.93 -10.25 10.00
C GLY A 642 -20.00 -10.68 11.13
N GLN A 643 -18.73 -10.97 10.82
CA GLN A 643 -17.73 -11.41 11.79
C GLN A 643 -17.30 -10.28 12.73
N LEU A 644 -16.94 -9.10 12.20
CA LEU A 644 -16.57 -7.95 13.03
C LEU A 644 -17.74 -7.50 13.91
N MET A 645 -18.96 -7.49 13.36
CA MET A 645 -20.18 -7.21 14.13
C MET A 645 -20.35 -8.22 15.27
N LYS A 646 -20.16 -9.51 15.00
CA LYS A 646 -20.25 -10.57 16.00
C LYS A 646 -19.22 -10.39 17.11
N TRP A 647 -17.95 -10.18 16.77
CA TRP A 647 -16.89 -9.91 17.75
C TRP A 647 -17.25 -8.69 18.61
N THR A 648 -17.60 -7.57 17.98
CA THR A 648 -17.88 -6.30 18.68
C THR A 648 -19.05 -6.44 19.65
N GLU A 649 -20.15 -7.06 19.24
CA GLU A 649 -21.33 -7.21 20.10
C GLU A 649 -21.10 -8.21 21.23
N LEU A 650 -20.35 -9.29 21.00
CA LEU A 650 -20.00 -10.29 22.02
C LEU A 650 -19.00 -9.75 23.05
N THR A 651 -18.07 -8.89 22.61
CA THR A 651 -16.96 -8.39 23.43
C THR A 651 -17.20 -6.99 23.98
N ARG A 652 -18.43 -6.48 23.86
CA ARG A 652 -18.81 -5.19 24.44
C ARG A 652 -18.79 -5.24 25.96
N VAL A 653 -18.15 -4.26 26.58
CA VAL A 653 -18.09 -4.13 28.05
C VAL A 653 -19.49 -4.22 28.66
N GLY A 654 -19.64 -5.05 29.70
CA GLY A 654 -20.89 -5.34 30.39
C GLY A 654 -21.79 -6.37 29.71
N LYS A 655 -21.47 -6.85 28.50
CA LYS A 655 -22.21 -7.94 27.83
C LYS A 655 -21.84 -9.28 28.46
N ALA A 656 -22.82 -10.14 28.70
CA ALA A 656 -22.58 -11.53 29.09
C ALA A 656 -21.98 -12.31 27.92
N VAL A 657 -20.87 -13.01 28.16
CA VAL A 657 -20.24 -13.87 27.16
C VAL A 657 -21.01 -15.20 27.11
N PRO A 658 -21.46 -15.66 25.92
CA PRO A 658 -22.10 -16.96 25.80
C PRO A 658 -21.16 -18.08 26.25
N ASP A 659 -21.71 -19.08 26.93
CA ASP A 659 -20.94 -20.25 27.33
C ASP A 659 -20.41 -21.01 26.10
N PHE A 660 -19.38 -21.82 26.32
CA PHE A 660 -18.81 -22.71 25.30
C PHE A 660 -18.40 -24.04 25.93
N SER A 661 -18.25 -25.07 25.11
CA SER A 661 -17.76 -26.38 25.55
C SER A 661 -16.58 -26.78 24.68
N ALA A 662 -15.43 -26.98 25.32
CA ALA A 662 -14.19 -27.42 24.68
C ALA A 662 -13.50 -28.49 25.53
N VAL A 663 -12.45 -29.08 24.98
CA VAL A 663 -11.56 -29.99 25.71
C VAL A 663 -10.16 -29.37 25.68
N SER A 664 -9.52 -29.30 26.84
CA SER A 664 -8.14 -28.84 26.93
C SER A 664 -7.17 -29.85 26.32
N VAL A 665 -5.96 -29.41 26.01
CA VAL A 665 -4.88 -30.30 25.55
C VAL A 665 -4.53 -31.39 26.56
N ASP A 666 -4.89 -31.25 27.84
CA ASP A 666 -4.69 -32.29 28.86
C ASP A 666 -5.90 -33.24 29.01
N GLY A 667 -6.93 -33.08 28.17
CA GLY A 667 -8.13 -33.94 28.15
C GLY A 667 -9.24 -33.51 29.10
N GLU A 668 -9.05 -32.41 29.84
CA GLU A 668 -10.05 -31.90 30.77
C GLU A 668 -11.12 -31.06 30.04
N PRO A 669 -12.42 -31.24 30.35
CA PRO A 669 -13.48 -30.37 29.84
C PRO A 669 -13.29 -28.91 30.27
N VAL A 670 -13.50 -27.98 29.34
CA VAL A 670 -13.43 -26.54 29.58
C VAL A 670 -14.74 -25.88 29.14
N SER A 671 -15.35 -25.13 30.05
CA SER A 671 -16.46 -24.22 29.75
C SER A 671 -16.29 -22.91 30.53
N LEU A 672 -16.96 -21.84 30.08
CA LEU A 672 -16.95 -20.58 30.82
C LEU A 672 -17.78 -20.71 32.10
N SER A 673 -18.91 -21.42 32.04
CA SER A 673 -19.79 -21.66 33.19
C SER A 673 -19.12 -22.42 34.33
N ALA A 674 -18.14 -23.29 34.04
CA ALA A 674 -17.35 -24.00 35.06
C ALA A 674 -16.51 -23.05 35.93
N HIS A 675 -16.29 -21.82 35.48
CA HIS A 675 -15.53 -20.79 36.19
C HIS A 675 -16.41 -19.69 36.80
N GLY A 676 -17.70 -19.98 37.04
CA GLY A 676 -18.60 -19.03 37.72
C GLY A 676 -18.03 -18.55 39.07
N GLY A 677 -18.12 -17.24 39.33
CA GLY A 677 -17.53 -16.61 40.51
C GLY A 677 -16.03 -16.33 40.42
N LYS A 678 -15.40 -16.56 39.27
CA LYS A 678 -13.99 -16.23 38.99
C LYS A 678 -13.88 -15.14 37.93
N VAL A 679 -12.78 -14.40 37.95
CA VAL A 679 -12.39 -13.52 36.83
C VAL A 679 -11.64 -14.36 35.80
N VAL A 680 -12.09 -14.34 34.54
CA VAL A 680 -11.55 -15.22 33.49
C VAL A 680 -10.96 -14.39 32.36
N LEU A 681 -9.73 -14.70 31.94
CA LEU A 681 -9.12 -14.17 30.73
C LEU A 681 -9.17 -15.22 29.62
N LEU A 682 -9.95 -14.95 28.57
CA LEU A 682 -9.85 -15.68 27.31
C LEU A 682 -8.73 -15.06 26.47
N TYR A 683 -7.75 -15.87 26.08
CA TYR A 683 -6.57 -15.42 25.33
C TYR A 683 -6.45 -16.19 24.02
N PHE A 684 -6.78 -15.54 22.90
CA PHE A 684 -6.74 -16.11 21.55
C PHE A 684 -5.42 -15.74 20.87
N TRP A 685 -4.68 -16.74 20.36
CA TRP A 685 -3.34 -16.49 19.83
C TRP A 685 -2.84 -17.53 18.82
N TRP A 686 -1.73 -17.18 18.16
CA TRP A 686 -0.90 -18.04 17.31
C TRP A 686 0.58 -17.95 17.72
N THR A 687 1.44 -18.76 17.11
CA THR A 687 2.89 -18.72 17.34
C THR A 687 3.55 -17.51 16.67
N SER A 688 4.02 -16.55 17.47
CA SER A 688 4.91 -15.45 17.05
C SER A 688 5.64 -14.85 18.25
N ASP A 689 6.81 -14.22 18.03
CA ASP A 689 7.61 -13.59 19.10
C ASP A 689 6.82 -12.60 19.96
N TYR A 690 5.82 -11.93 19.37
CA TYR A 690 4.96 -10.97 20.07
C TYR A 690 4.07 -11.64 21.13
N CYS A 691 3.53 -12.82 20.82
CA CYS A 691 2.67 -13.56 21.73
C CYS A 691 3.44 -14.07 22.94
N GLU A 692 4.73 -14.40 22.80
CA GLU A 692 5.55 -14.88 23.92
C GLU A 692 5.74 -13.82 25.01
N ALA A 693 5.98 -12.56 24.62
CA ALA A 693 6.13 -11.46 25.57
C ALA A 693 4.83 -11.17 26.33
N GLU A 694 3.69 -11.20 25.63
CA GLU A 694 2.37 -11.03 26.24
C GLU A 694 2.02 -12.19 27.18
N LEU A 695 2.28 -13.44 26.79
CA LEU A 695 2.02 -14.62 27.64
C LEU A 695 2.86 -14.63 28.92
N LYS A 696 4.12 -14.20 28.88
CA LYS A 696 4.94 -14.02 30.10
C LYS A 696 4.32 -13.02 31.07
N CYS A 697 3.80 -11.91 30.53
CA CYS A 697 3.10 -10.91 31.33
C CYS A 697 1.81 -11.46 31.94
N VAL A 698 1.03 -12.25 31.19
CA VAL A 698 -0.17 -12.91 31.69
C VAL A 698 0.17 -13.90 32.80
N ASP A 699 1.23 -14.69 32.65
CA ASP A 699 1.70 -15.63 33.69
C ASP A 699 2.03 -14.89 35.00
N MET A 700 2.72 -13.75 34.95
CA MET A 700 2.99 -12.94 36.15
C MET A 700 1.70 -12.55 36.91
N VAL A 701 0.65 -12.14 36.19
CA VAL A 701 -0.64 -11.80 36.80
C VAL A 701 -1.33 -13.08 37.32
N TYR A 702 -1.27 -14.17 36.56
CA TYR A 702 -1.83 -15.46 36.95
C TYR A 702 -1.24 -15.96 38.27
N GLN A 703 0.09 -16.02 38.39
CA GLN A 703 0.75 -16.49 39.62
C GLN A 703 0.33 -15.68 40.86
N LYS A 704 0.04 -14.38 40.68
CA LYS A 704 -0.33 -13.48 41.78
C LYS A 704 -1.81 -13.59 42.20
N TYR A 705 -2.72 -13.87 41.26
CA TYR A 705 -4.16 -13.81 41.50
C TYR A 705 -4.91 -15.13 41.32
N HIS A 706 -4.27 -16.19 40.83
CA HIS A 706 -4.93 -17.48 40.61
C HIS A 706 -5.58 -18.04 41.88
N ALA A 707 -4.84 -18.06 43.00
CA ALA A 707 -5.36 -18.47 44.30
C ALA A 707 -6.51 -17.58 44.84
N LYS A 708 -6.73 -16.41 44.23
CA LYS A 708 -7.80 -15.47 44.57
C LYS A 708 -8.99 -15.55 43.60
N GLY A 709 -8.98 -16.47 42.63
CA GLY A 709 -10.07 -16.66 41.67
C GLY A 709 -9.83 -16.03 40.30
N PHE A 710 -8.58 -15.84 39.86
CA PHE A 710 -8.27 -15.48 38.48
C PHE A 710 -7.90 -16.72 37.64
N GLU A 711 -8.51 -16.88 36.47
CA GLU A 711 -8.25 -17.99 35.57
C GLU A 711 -7.90 -17.51 34.17
N VAL A 712 -7.07 -18.28 33.47
CA VAL A 712 -6.67 -18.03 32.09
C VAL A 712 -7.06 -19.23 31.24
N ILE A 713 -7.82 -18.98 30.18
CA ILE A 713 -8.15 -19.95 29.15
C ILE A 713 -7.47 -19.50 27.86
N SER A 714 -6.41 -20.20 27.51
CA SER A 714 -5.60 -19.97 26.33
C SER A 714 -6.15 -20.77 25.16
N ILE A 715 -6.46 -20.12 24.05
CA ILE A 715 -7.09 -20.72 22.88
C ILE A 715 -6.15 -20.52 21.69
N ASN A 716 -5.52 -21.60 21.24
CA ASN A 716 -4.74 -21.57 20.02
C ASN A 716 -5.66 -21.65 18.81
N VAL A 717 -5.51 -20.68 17.92
CA VAL A 717 -6.37 -20.50 16.74
C VAL A 717 -5.67 -20.99 15.47
N THR A 718 -4.32 -20.94 15.43
CA THR A 718 -3.49 -21.43 14.31
C THR A 718 -2.00 -21.49 14.69
N GLY A 719 -1.16 -22.00 13.78
CA GLY A 719 0.29 -21.89 13.84
C GLY A 719 1.03 -23.17 14.26
N TRP A 720 0.31 -24.27 14.46
CA TRP A 720 0.85 -25.56 14.85
C TRP A 720 0.40 -26.66 13.89
N SER A 721 1.21 -27.71 13.77
CA SER A 721 0.95 -28.82 12.85
C SER A 721 -0.07 -29.82 13.39
N ASN A 722 -0.23 -29.92 14.71
CA ASN A 722 -1.20 -30.75 15.40
C ASN A 722 -1.25 -30.39 16.91
N GLU A 723 -2.25 -30.94 17.62
CA GLU A 723 -2.48 -30.73 19.05
C GLU A 723 -1.27 -31.14 19.90
N GLU A 724 -0.60 -32.23 19.54
CA GLU A 724 0.54 -32.76 20.28
C GLU A 724 1.74 -31.80 20.25
N ALA A 725 2.01 -31.17 19.11
CA ALA A 725 3.05 -30.16 18.97
C ALA A 725 2.75 -28.93 19.84
N PHE A 726 1.50 -28.45 19.83
CA PHE A 726 1.06 -27.36 20.69
C PHE A 726 1.18 -27.74 22.18
N ARG A 727 0.70 -28.92 22.57
CA ARG A 727 0.79 -29.46 23.93
C ARG A 727 2.24 -29.52 24.42
N ASN A 728 3.17 -30.01 23.59
CA ASN A 728 4.58 -30.08 23.94
C ASN A 728 5.19 -28.69 24.18
N TYR A 729 4.84 -27.71 23.35
CA TYR A 729 5.30 -26.33 23.52
C TYR A 729 4.77 -25.70 24.82
N ILE A 730 3.47 -25.87 25.13
CA ILE A 730 2.90 -25.38 26.39
C ILE A 730 3.63 -25.98 27.60
N ARG A 731 3.91 -27.30 27.57
CA ARG A 731 4.64 -27.99 28.62
C ARG A 731 6.09 -27.52 28.76
N GLU A 732 6.77 -27.28 27.64
CA GLU A 732 8.15 -26.76 27.62
C GLU A 732 8.22 -25.36 28.24
N LYS A 733 7.28 -24.47 27.89
CA LYS A 733 7.26 -23.09 28.37
C LYS A 733 6.68 -22.92 29.77
N GLY A 734 5.93 -23.90 30.26
CA GLY A 734 5.30 -23.87 31.58
C GLY A 734 4.18 -22.83 31.71
N TYR A 735 3.44 -22.56 30.64
CA TYR A 735 2.37 -21.56 30.67
C TYR A 735 1.18 -22.02 31.54
N PRO A 736 0.67 -21.16 32.43
CA PRO A 736 -0.42 -21.53 33.33
C PRO A 736 -1.79 -21.53 32.64
N GLY A 737 -2.78 -22.09 33.34
CA GLY A 737 -4.19 -22.09 32.92
C GLY A 737 -4.57 -23.28 32.06
N GLN A 738 -5.78 -23.24 31.50
CA GLN A 738 -6.30 -24.26 30.60
C GLN A 738 -5.99 -23.87 29.16
N HIS A 739 -5.48 -24.82 28.37
CA HIS A 739 -5.10 -24.57 26.98
C HIS A 739 -5.97 -25.39 26.04
N ILE A 740 -6.62 -24.73 25.09
CA ILE A 740 -7.49 -25.32 24.08
C ILE A 740 -6.79 -25.24 22.73
N TYR A 741 -6.77 -26.36 22.01
CA TYR A 741 -6.32 -26.43 20.63
C TYR A 741 -7.55 -26.39 19.71
N ASP A 742 -7.85 -25.23 19.12
CA ASP A 742 -8.98 -25.05 18.21
C ASP A 742 -8.50 -24.98 16.74
N ASP A 743 -7.94 -26.10 16.26
CA ASP A 743 -7.32 -26.23 14.93
C ASP A 743 -8.32 -26.46 13.78
N GLY A 744 -9.52 -25.92 13.90
CA GLY A 744 -10.42 -25.80 12.75
C GLY A 744 -9.92 -24.78 11.71
N GLY A 745 -8.75 -24.16 11.92
CA GLY A 745 -8.30 -22.99 11.15
C GLY A 745 -9.36 -21.89 11.18
N ARG A 746 -9.89 -21.50 10.01
CA ARG A 746 -10.97 -20.50 9.87
C ARG A 746 -12.34 -21.00 10.36
N GLN A 747 -12.48 -22.28 10.73
CA GLN A 747 -13.76 -22.94 11.03
C GLN A 747 -13.82 -23.56 12.44
N GLY A 748 -12.86 -23.23 13.31
CA GLY A 748 -12.88 -23.69 14.71
C GLY A 748 -14.17 -23.23 15.43
N PRO A 749 -14.83 -24.06 16.27
CA PRO A 749 -16.07 -23.67 16.93
C PRO A 749 -15.95 -22.40 17.78
N LEU A 750 -14.85 -22.20 18.51
CA LEU A 750 -14.64 -20.99 19.31
C LEU A 750 -14.27 -19.81 18.41
N VAL A 751 -13.47 -20.06 17.37
CA VAL A 751 -13.14 -19.07 16.33
C VAL A 751 -14.42 -18.51 15.69
N GLN A 752 -15.32 -19.38 15.27
CA GLN A 752 -16.62 -19.00 14.73
C GLN A 752 -17.50 -18.33 15.78
N GLN A 753 -17.56 -18.86 17.01
CA GLN A 753 -18.37 -18.29 18.10
C GLN A 753 -17.99 -16.84 18.37
N PHE A 754 -16.70 -16.53 18.44
CA PHE A 754 -16.21 -15.17 18.71
C PHE A 754 -16.06 -14.32 17.43
N GLY A 755 -16.22 -14.88 16.24
CA GLY A 755 -16.09 -14.15 14.97
C GLY A 755 -14.63 -13.77 14.65
N LEU A 756 -13.69 -14.61 15.07
CA LEU A 756 -12.25 -14.43 14.78
C LEU A 756 -11.95 -14.96 13.38
N VAL A 757 -11.19 -14.22 12.57
CA VAL A 757 -10.68 -14.73 11.28
C VAL A 757 -9.21 -14.43 11.10
N ILE A 758 -8.48 -15.46 10.68
CA ILE A 758 -7.07 -15.41 10.33
C ILE A 758 -6.94 -15.34 8.81
N GLU A 759 -6.99 -14.12 8.27
CA GLU A 759 -6.54 -13.84 6.91
C GLU A 759 -5.17 -13.15 6.97
N ARG A 760 -4.20 -13.68 6.21
CA ARG A 760 -2.82 -13.17 6.15
C ARG A 760 -2.72 -11.72 5.65
N LEU A 761 -3.77 -11.17 5.04
CA LEU A 761 -3.77 -9.82 4.46
C LEU A 761 -4.94 -8.93 4.91
N ALA A 762 -5.97 -9.45 5.60
CA ALA A 762 -7.18 -8.69 5.92
C ALA A 762 -7.94 -9.13 7.19
N SER A 763 -7.25 -9.64 8.22
CA SER A 763 -7.92 -9.91 9.50
C SER A 763 -8.47 -8.63 10.13
N VAL A 764 -9.79 -8.55 10.25
CA VAL A 764 -10.49 -7.42 10.89
C VAL A 764 -10.37 -7.48 12.41
N VAL A 765 -10.36 -8.70 12.98
CA VAL A 765 -9.96 -8.95 14.36
C VAL A 765 -8.54 -9.51 14.37
N LYS A 766 -7.58 -8.71 14.83
CA LYS A 766 -6.16 -9.08 14.84
C LYS A 766 -5.83 -9.98 16.02
N LEU A 767 -5.05 -11.03 15.80
CA LEU A 767 -4.44 -11.81 16.87
C LEU A 767 -3.11 -11.17 17.31
N PRO A 768 -2.71 -11.30 18.60
CA PRO A 768 -3.46 -11.89 19.70
C PRO A 768 -4.71 -11.05 20.06
N ALA A 769 -5.77 -11.72 20.52
CA ALA A 769 -7.00 -11.09 20.99
C ALA A 769 -7.35 -11.58 22.39
N VAL A 770 -7.88 -10.71 23.25
CA VAL A 770 -8.24 -11.07 24.62
C VAL A 770 -9.63 -10.59 25.00
N VAL A 771 -10.28 -11.35 25.86
CA VAL A 771 -11.55 -10.98 26.51
C VAL A 771 -11.41 -11.26 28.00
N LEU A 772 -11.43 -10.21 28.81
CA LEU A 772 -11.43 -10.30 30.26
C LEU A 772 -12.89 -10.27 30.76
N ILE A 773 -13.24 -11.23 31.60
CA ILE A 773 -14.61 -11.51 32.03
C ILE A 773 -14.68 -11.46 33.56
N ASP A 774 -15.70 -10.80 34.10
CA ASP A 774 -15.94 -10.71 35.54
C ASP A 774 -16.56 -11.99 36.12
N THR A 775 -16.77 -11.98 37.44
CA THR A 775 -17.31 -13.08 38.23
C THR A 775 -18.76 -13.44 37.86
N ASP A 776 -19.50 -12.54 37.20
CA ASP A 776 -20.86 -12.74 36.69
C ASP A 776 -20.88 -13.20 35.22
N GLY A 777 -19.71 -13.42 34.60
CA GLY A 777 -19.60 -13.81 33.20
C GLY A 777 -19.76 -12.66 32.20
N LYS A 778 -19.60 -11.40 32.62
CA LYS A 778 -19.69 -10.22 31.75
C LYS A 778 -18.32 -9.68 31.37
N VAL A 779 -18.22 -9.12 30.17
CA VAL A 779 -16.97 -8.54 29.67
C VAL A 779 -16.56 -7.31 30.48
N ILE A 780 -15.35 -7.32 31.02
CA ILE A 780 -14.68 -6.18 31.65
C ILE A 780 -13.94 -5.36 30.59
N GLU A 781 -13.17 -6.05 29.75
CA GLU A 781 -12.34 -5.45 28.71
C GLU A 781 -12.12 -6.46 27.60
N ALA A 782 -12.07 -5.99 26.36
CA ALA A 782 -11.65 -6.81 25.24
C ALA A 782 -10.71 -6.02 24.32
N ARG A 783 -9.78 -6.73 23.69
CA ARG A 783 -8.85 -6.16 22.70
C ARG A 783 -8.56 -7.15 21.60
N SER A 784 -8.12 -6.61 20.47
CA SER A 784 -7.53 -7.38 19.38
C SER A 784 -6.31 -6.64 18.83
N GLY A 785 -5.28 -7.41 18.48
CA GLY A 785 -4.03 -6.93 17.91
C GLY A 785 -2.88 -6.85 18.90
N LYS A 786 -1.69 -6.67 18.33
CA LYS A 786 -0.40 -6.58 19.02
C LYS A 786 -0.39 -5.48 20.08
N VAL A 787 0.09 -5.81 21.28
CA VAL A 787 0.46 -4.81 22.28
C VAL A 787 1.87 -4.31 22.00
N HIS A 788 2.04 -2.98 21.93
CA HIS A 788 3.36 -2.38 21.74
C HIS A 788 4.22 -2.37 23.01
N SER A 789 3.59 -2.40 24.19
CA SER A 789 4.26 -2.44 25.51
C SER A 789 3.57 -3.46 26.43
N PRO A 790 3.94 -4.76 26.35
CA PRO A 790 3.33 -5.83 27.12
C PRO A 790 3.28 -5.56 28.63
N GLU A 791 4.30 -4.91 29.19
CA GLU A 791 4.44 -4.61 30.62
C GLU A 791 3.40 -3.57 31.10
N ILE A 792 3.15 -2.55 30.28
CA ILE A 792 2.11 -1.54 30.54
C ILE A 792 0.73 -2.20 30.52
N TRP A 793 0.50 -3.06 29.53
CA TRP A 793 -0.74 -3.83 29.44
C TRP A 793 -0.91 -4.78 30.63
N ALA A 794 0.16 -5.47 31.06
CA ALA A 794 0.15 -6.34 32.23
C ALA A 794 -0.27 -5.58 33.50
N THR A 795 0.28 -4.38 33.68
CA THR A 795 -0.05 -3.51 34.82
C THR A 795 -1.53 -3.11 34.80
N ARG A 796 -2.10 -2.84 33.62
CA ARG A 796 -3.52 -2.53 33.46
C ARG A 796 -4.40 -3.76 33.72
N LEU A 797 -4.03 -4.91 33.14
CA LEU A 797 -4.70 -6.19 33.34
C LEU A 797 -4.75 -6.54 34.83
N GLU A 798 -3.62 -6.43 35.53
CA GLU A 798 -3.53 -6.65 36.97
C GLU A 798 -4.50 -5.74 37.74
N LYS A 799 -4.54 -4.44 37.44
CA LYS A 799 -5.45 -3.50 38.10
C LYS A 799 -6.92 -3.90 37.91
N LEU A 800 -7.30 -4.32 36.69
CA LEU A 800 -8.66 -4.75 36.38
C LEU A 800 -9.02 -6.05 37.09
N VAL A 801 -8.12 -7.03 37.09
CA VAL A 801 -8.29 -8.31 37.80
C VAL A 801 -8.45 -8.06 39.30
N ALA A 802 -7.56 -7.29 39.91
CA ALA A 802 -7.62 -6.98 41.34
C ALA A 802 -8.94 -6.26 41.72
N ALA A 803 -9.40 -5.33 40.88
CA ALA A 803 -10.64 -4.59 41.12
C ALA A 803 -11.89 -5.48 41.07
N HIS A 804 -11.93 -6.48 40.18
CA HIS A 804 -13.09 -7.35 40.00
C HIS A 804 -13.07 -8.61 40.87
N LEU A 805 -11.92 -8.98 41.43
CA LEU A 805 -11.84 -9.98 42.50
C LEU A 805 -12.19 -9.43 43.89
N SER A 806 -12.18 -8.11 44.05
CA SER A 806 -12.49 -7.43 45.32
C SER A 806 -13.96 -7.02 45.46
N ARG A 807 -14.76 -7.23 44.41
CA ARG A 807 -16.21 -7.01 44.36
C ARG A 807 -16.92 -8.33 44.57
#